data_AF-A0A0J0XF82-F1
#
_entry.id   AF-A0A0J0XF82-F1
#
_cell.length_a   1.000
_cell.length_b   1.000
_cell.length_c   1.000
_cell.angle_alpha   90.00
_cell.angle_beta   90.00
_cell.angle_gamma   90.00
#
_symmetry.space_group_name_H-M   'P 1'
#
loop_
_entity.id
_entity.type
_entity.pdbx_description
1 polymer ?
#
loop_
_entity_poly.entity_id
_entity_poly.type
_entity_poly.pdbx_seq_one_letter_code
_entity_poly.pdbx_strand_id
1 'polypeptide(L)'
;MQPYRPASPLESPADVKKESHIGFQPASAQARLAGDAAVRDYEGKQQKLSDAIEATKYLVADLKNFNHEHWKIRYPHFAQVPATSGRKAARPSLGRRTLTFADEPAQETEVVVTSQQRPNRHQLKRSVSFLPSPQSSPSSSVTSTPTSEEPDSLSPEQSVSNEEFTILNLDLNLGATRHAKALISQLERSSISALLDSRLLATLTHLDLLHARIHDAHSRVLVTGDLNAGKSTLVNALLRRSEVMPTDQQPLTTRFVEVVSARENGNKEEIHVLDSPTLYNPEDPSTYKVKPIQQLEELSTDPDCDSSAPPLRVFLRENTDTTSPSILHNGVVDISLIDAPGLNRDSIKTTANFARQEEIDVVVFVVSAANHFTLSAKEFIWQASHEKAHLFIVVNRFDQIKDKERCRRAVMAQIKQLSLETYAEAKDLVHFVDSAKVALGFGDEGDGDDIDETFAHLEHSLRSFVLVNRAKSKLGPAQNYITHLMADVELLAAANSLVAVKERDAALLEVERVKPELDRMKSSKDLLEEGLVAEEESATSKVVSQSQLSLRLALDRVGRGEYAPGLTAPVYPGLLGAWDYAAEVRKALLASLDMAVREVENDARLLTAETVTHITEIGEKHLPSDGEKCRRVFNPQAMFYNPTRKIRRTSGLQSVGLGLAGNSALSSVVVSDIFDLQHFFFLTESVPSAVTEKISPLRDLIPLSKEVSSIGAASLAVGAFSVVGGKALALRTLVETAIHLSDLASNPVVRKWAGPAIGILAAGAVAYVIYELPRTIPRNVGRNLRSQLLVTAGTSDAQDESPFFEAEAQRVGREVRKVMRLAAWDLRERFRIAMEARNEIVRQSEETAKQAARALEWFAEIEDRVDAIRDQLGLKL
;
A
#
# COMPACT_ATOMS: atom_id res chain seq x y z
N MET A 1 31.09 -44.69 83.90
CA MET A 1 30.09 -45.53 84.57
C MET A 1 30.12 -46.91 83.95
N GLN A 2 29.84 -47.91 84.78
CA GLN A 2 30.02 -49.36 84.68
C GLN A 2 29.56 -50.08 83.38
N PRO A 3 29.99 -51.35 83.16
CA PRO A 3 30.72 -51.77 81.96
C PRO A 3 30.17 -53.05 81.28
N TYR A 4 30.61 -53.39 80.07
CA TYR A 4 31.08 -54.75 79.73
C TYR A 4 31.74 -54.79 78.35
N ARG A 5 32.77 -55.60 78.22
CA ARG A 5 33.69 -55.78 77.08
C ARG A 5 33.80 -57.33 76.86
N PRO A 6 34.64 -57.84 75.94
CA PRO A 6 34.45 -58.12 74.49
C PRO A 6 34.50 -59.64 74.16
N ALA A 7 34.30 -60.05 72.89
CA ALA A 7 34.99 -61.20 72.25
C ALA A 7 34.65 -61.35 70.74
N SER A 8 35.67 -61.27 69.89
CA SER A 8 35.79 -61.87 68.54
C SER A 8 36.42 -63.30 68.68
N PRO A 9 36.68 -64.18 67.65
CA PRO A 9 36.63 -64.04 66.17
C PRO A 9 36.18 -65.31 65.35
N LEU A 10 36.21 -65.20 64.00
CA LEU A 10 36.39 -66.24 62.94
C LEU A 10 35.32 -67.36 62.72
N GLU A 11 34.68 -67.38 61.54
CA GLU A 11 34.54 -68.56 60.65
C GLU A 11 33.88 -68.22 59.28
N SER A 12 34.14 -69.10 58.31
CA SER A 12 34.06 -69.05 56.83
C SER A 12 32.72 -68.76 56.13
N PRO A 13 32.74 -68.41 54.81
CA PRO A 13 31.55 -68.06 54.04
C PRO A 13 30.81 -69.29 53.52
N ALA A 14 29.56 -69.45 53.93
CA ALA A 14 28.61 -70.35 53.28
C ALA A 14 27.22 -69.70 53.35
N ASP A 15 26.72 -69.27 52.19
CA ASP A 15 25.30 -69.33 51.80
C ASP A 15 25.14 -68.73 50.40
N VAL A 16 25.66 -69.45 49.40
CA VAL A 16 25.23 -69.29 48.01
C VAL A 16 23.85 -69.93 47.91
N LYS A 17 22.80 -69.14 48.17
CA LYS A 17 21.44 -69.49 47.78
C LYS A 17 21.35 -69.34 46.26
N LYS A 18 21.09 -70.48 45.61
CA LYS A 18 20.80 -70.64 44.19
C LYS A 18 19.85 -69.54 43.68
N GLU A 19 20.34 -68.69 42.81
CA GLU A 19 19.52 -67.89 41.89
C GLU A 19 18.93 -68.82 40.83
N SER A 20 17.83 -69.48 41.17
CA SER A 20 16.87 -69.97 40.20
C SER A 20 15.63 -69.10 40.35
N HIS A 21 15.45 -68.15 39.44
CA HIS A 21 14.17 -67.57 38.97
C HIS A 21 14.49 -66.31 38.14
N ILE A 22 15.06 -66.51 36.95
CA ILE A 22 14.95 -65.54 35.86
C ILE A 22 13.50 -65.67 35.37
N GLY A 23 12.67 -64.70 35.71
CA GLY A 23 11.29 -64.63 35.24
C GLY A 23 11.28 -64.40 33.73
N PHE A 24 10.98 -65.46 32.98
CA PHE A 24 10.66 -65.38 31.57
C PHE A 24 9.27 -64.71 31.47
N GLN A 25 9.22 -63.43 31.11
CA GLN A 25 7.95 -62.86 30.66
C GLN A 25 7.60 -63.49 29.31
N PRO A 26 6.37 -64.02 29.12
CA PRO A 26 5.95 -64.61 27.87
C PRO A 26 6.05 -63.59 26.72
N ALA A 27 6.49 -64.02 25.53
CA ALA A 27 6.70 -63.15 24.37
C ALA A 27 5.42 -62.40 23.97
N SER A 28 4.26 -62.99 24.24
CA SER A 28 2.94 -62.36 24.10
C SER A 28 2.72 -61.13 24.98
N ALA A 29 3.27 -61.09 26.20
CA ALA A 29 3.13 -59.96 27.12
C ALA A 29 3.98 -58.76 26.66
N GLN A 30 5.18 -59.03 26.13
CA GLN A 30 6.03 -57.99 25.53
C GLN A 30 5.43 -57.46 24.24
N ALA A 31 4.87 -58.33 23.40
CA ALA A 31 4.10 -57.93 22.24
C ALA A 31 2.98 -56.98 22.69
N ARG A 32 2.07 -57.42 23.58
CA ARG A 32 0.95 -56.60 24.10
C ARG A 32 1.36 -55.18 24.51
N LEU A 33 2.44 -55.03 25.28
CA LEU A 33 2.97 -53.73 25.69
C LEU A 33 3.45 -52.88 24.50
N ALA A 34 4.07 -53.49 23.49
CA ALA A 34 4.60 -52.82 22.32
C ALA A 34 3.51 -52.21 21.42
N GLY A 35 2.39 -52.89 21.21
CA GLY A 35 1.31 -52.33 20.38
C GLY A 35 0.42 -51.36 21.14
N ASP A 36 0.23 -51.53 22.46
CA ASP A 36 -0.39 -50.47 23.27
C ASP A 36 0.48 -49.19 23.26
N ALA A 37 1.80 -49.34 23.25
CA ALA A 37 2.71 -48.21 23.03
C ALA A 37 2.59 -47.64 21.61
N ALA A 38 2.50 -48.48 20.57
CA ALA A 38 2.33 -48.04 19.19
C ALA A 38 1.02 -47.26 18.97
N VAL A 39 -0.06 -47.63 19.66
CA VAL A 39 -1.34 -46.90 19.67
C VAL A 39 -1.14 -45.48 20.22
N ARG A 40 -0.54 -45.36 21.42
CA ARG A 40 -0.29 -44.05 22.05
C ARG A 40 0.66 -43.18 21.22
N ASP A 41 1.69 -43.79 20.62
CA ASP A 41 2.63 -43.10 19.75
C ASP A 41 1.96 -42.59 18.48
N TYR A 42 1.03 -43.36 17.90
CA TYR A 42 0.24 -42.94 16.75
C TYR A 42 -0.70 -41.78 17.12
N GLU A 43 -1.49 -41.91 18.18
CA GLU A 43 -2.38 -40.84 18.67
C GLU A 43 -1.61 -39.55 18.95
N GLY A 44 -0.48 -39.66 19.65
CA GLY A 44 0.37 -38.51 19.96
C GLY A 44 0.95 -37.83 18.71
N LYS A 45 1.32 -38.60 17.67
CA LYS A 45 1.78 -38.05 16.40
C LYS A 45 0.64 -37.42 15.60
N GLN A 46 -0.53 -38.07 15.58
CA GLN A 46 -1.72 -37.58 14.89
C GLN A 46 -2.20 -36.25 15.47
N GLN A 47 -2.30 -36.16 16.80
CA GLN A 47 -2.69 -34.92 17.50
C GLN A 47 -1.70 -33.80 17.23
N LYS A 48 -0.39 -34.03 17.42
CA LYS A 48 0.64 -33.02 17.13
C LYS A 48 0.59 -32.54 15.69
N LEU A 49 0.36 -33.45 14.74
CA LEU A 49 0.27 -33.10 13.32
C LEU A 49 -1.02 -32.32 13.02
N SER A 50 -2.14 -32.68 13.65
CA SER A 50 -3.41 -31.95 13.54
C SER A 50 -3.25 -30.52 14.04
N ASP A 51 -2.68 -30.35 15.24
CA ASP A 51 -2.40 -29.05 15.84
C ASP A 51 -1.46 -28.22 14.96
N ALA A 52 -0.41 -28.85 14.42
CA ALA A 52 0.53 -28.21 13.49
C ALA A 52 -0.14 -27.77 12.18
N ILE A 53 -1.08 -28.54 11.63
CA ILE A 53 -1.86 -28.15 10.45
C ILE A 53 -2.75 -26.95 10.74
N GLU A 54 -3.41 -26.93 11.90
CA GLU A 54 -4.27 -25.81 12.29
C GLU A 54 -3.45 -24.53 12.51
N ALA A 55 -2.31 -24.64 13.20
CA ALA A 55 -1.36 -23.54 13.35
C ALA A 55 -0.81 -23.05 12.00
N THR A 56 -0.48 -23.97 11.10
CA THR A 56 -0.03 -23.66 9.73
C THR A 56 -1.13 -22.96 8.93
N LYS A 57 -2.39 -23.39 9.06
CA LYS A 57 -3.54 -22.77 8.40
C LYS A 57 -3.72 -21.33 8.86
N TYR A 58 -3.61 -21.08 10.18
CA TYR A 58 -3.65 -19.73 10.72
C TYR A 58 -2.48 -18.87 10.21
N LEU A 59 -1.25 -19.43 10.15
CA LEU A 59 -0.07 -18.75 9.61
C LEU A 59 -0.24 -18.35 8.13
N VAL A 60 -0.71 -19.26 7.29
CA VAL A 60 -0.90 -19.01 5.85
C VAL A 60 -2.05 -18.02 5.61
N ALA A 61 -3.12 -18.10 6.40
CA ALA A 61 -4.22 -17.14 6.32
C ALA A 61 -3.78 -15.73 6.74
N ASP A 62 -2.97 -15.62 7.79
CA ASP A 62 -2.40 -14.37 8.27
C ASP A 62 -1.41 -13.77 7.24
N LEU A 63 -0.54 -14.60 6.65
CA LEU A 63 0.36 -14.22 5.55
C LEU A 63 -0.41 -13.64 4.36
N LYS A 64 -1.56 -14.23 4.01
CA LYS A 64 -2.43 -13.73 2.95
C LYS A 64 -3.06 -12.38 3.31
N ASN A 65 -3.57 -12.22 4.54
CA ASN A 65 -4.16 -10.96 4.99
C ASN A 65 -3.11 -9.83 5.00
N PHE A 66 -1.91 -10.14 5.49
CA PHE A 66 -0.79 -9.22 5.52
C PHE A 66 -0.38 -8.76 4.11
N ASN A 67 -0.34 -9.69 3.14
CA ASN A 67 -0.04 -9.39 1.74
C ASN A 67 -1.03 -8.40 1.11
N HIS A 68 -2.31 -8.51 1.48
CA HIS A 68 -3.38 -7.68 0.94
C HIS A 68 -3.49 -6.30 1.62
N GLU A 69 -3.38 -6.24 2.96
CA GLU A 69 -3.74 -5.04 3.73
C GLU A 69 -2.54 -4.18 4.16
N HIS A 70 -1.39 -4.80 4.46
CA HIS A 70 -0.30 -4.11 5.16
C HIS A 70 0.95 -3.93 4.31
N TRP A 71 1.36 -4.96 3.57
CA TRP A 71 2.59 -4.93 2.79
C TRP A 71 2.52 -5.90 1.63
N LYS A 72 2.74 -5.39 0.41
CA LYS A 72 2.82 -6.24 -0.78
C LYS A 72 4.12 -7.03 -0.75
N ILE A 73 4.02 -8.32 -0.49
CA ILE A 73 5.14 -9.27 -0.38
C ILE A 73 5.79 -9.42 -1.76
N ARG A 74 7.12 -9.34 -1.78
CA ARG A 74 7.93 -9.53 -2.99
C ARG A 74 8.37 -10.98 -3.10
N TYR A 75 8.22 -11.56 -4.30
CA TYR A 75 8.66 -12.92 -4.58
C TYR A 75 10.14 -12.95 -5.02
N PRO A 76 11.03 -13.64 -4.28
CA PRO A 76 12.46 -13.65 -4.61
C PRO A 76 12.77 -14.59 -5.78
N HIS A 77 13.75 -14.21 -6.59
CA HIS A 77 14.37 -15.04 -7.63
C HIS A 77 15.82 -15.32 -7.28
N PHE A 78 16.22 -16.58 -7.47
CA PHE A 78 17.59 -17.03 -7.27
C PHE A 78 18.27 -17.15 -8.63
N ALA A 79 19.06 -16.13 -9.01
CA ALA A 79 19.92 -16.23 -10.17
C ALA A 79 21.25 -16.88 -9.76
N GLN A 80 21.67 -17.93 -10.47
CA GLN A 80 23.05 -18.42 -10.36
C GLN A 80 23.95 -17.48 -11.13
N VAL A 81 24.93 -16.85 -10.46
CA VAL A 81 26.00 -16.13 -11.15
C VAL A 81 26.75 -17.15 -12.02
N PRO A 82 26.78 -17.00 -13.36
CA PRO A 82 27.62 -17.85 -14.20
C PRO A 82 29.05 -17.63 -13.75
N ALA A 83 29.79 -18.72 -13.48
CA ALA A 83 31.21 -18.63 -13.16
C ALA A 83 31.95 -17.98 -14.35
N THR A 84 32.09 -16.67 -14.33
CA THR A 84 32.80 -15.93 -15.37
C THR A 84 34.28 -16.26 -15.23
N SER A 85 34.82 -16.77 -16.34
CA SER A 85 36.20 -17.19 -16.52
C SER A 85 37.19 -16.09 -16.14
N GLY A 86 38.13 -16.42 -15.25
CA GLY A 86 39.45 -15.78 -15.24
C GLY A 86 39.96 -15.24 -13.91
N ARG A 87 40.25 -16.12 -12.93
CA ARG A 87 41.46 -16.00 -12.08
C ARG A 87 41.65 -17.27 -11.24
N LYS A 88 42.79 -17.93 -11.44
CA LYS A 88 43.26 -19.02 -10.58
C LYS A 88 43.69 -18.43 -9.23
N ALA A 89 42.96 -18.73 -8.15
CA ALA A 89 43.55 -19.09 -6.85
C ALA A 89 42.49 -19.36 -5.75
N ALA A 90 42.70 -20.49 -5.07
CA ALA A 90 42.42 -20.80 -3.67
C ALA A 90 40.96 -21.08 -3.20
N ARG A 91 40.70 -22.39 -3.05
CA ARG A 91 39.77 -23.10 -2.11
C ARG A 91 38.25 -22.82 -2.23
N PRO A 92 37.40 -23.86 -2.21
CA PRO A 92 35.95 -23.69 -2.22
C PRO A 92 35.49 -23.33 -0.81
N SER A 93 35.08 -22.09 -0.58
CA SER A 93 34.43 -21.68 0.69
C SER A 93 33.26 -20.75 0.41
N LEU A 94 32.08 -21.19 0.89
CA LEU A 94 30.76 -20.55 0.82
C LEU A 94 30.24 -20.22 -0.59
N GLY A 95 29.13 -20.84 -0.96
CA GLY A 95 28.37 -20.45 -2.15
C GLY A 95 27.83 -19.04 -1.99
N ARG A 96 28.51 -18.05 -2.60
CA ARG A 96 27.95 -16.70 -2.79
C ARG A 96 26.77 -16.82 -3.75
N ARG A 97 25.60 -16.33 -3.35
CA ARG A 97 24.39 -16.28 -4.17
C ARG A 97 23.87 -14.84 -4.21
N THR A 98 23.32 -14.46 -5.36
CA THR A 98 22.65 -13.19 -5.58
C THR A 98 21.15 -13.42 -5.55
N LEU A 99 20.45 -12.75 -4.65
CA LEU A 99 18.99 -12.66 -4.70
C LEU A 99 18.63 -11.49 -5.60
N THR A 100 17.68 -11.71 -6.49
CA THR A 100 17.09 -10.65 -7.31
C THR A 100 15.58 -10.72 -7.11
N PHE A 101 14.91 -9.57 -7.01
CA PHE A 101 13.45 -9.55 -6.93
C PHE A 101 12.86 -9.48 -8.33
N ALA A 102 11.70 -10.12 -8.55
CA ALA A 102 11.04 -10.11 -9.85
C ALA A 102 10.74 -8.69 -10.35
N ASP A 103 10.39 -7.77 -9.45
CA ASP A 103 9.98 -6.40 -9.79
C ASP A 103 11.15 -5.46 -10.17
N GLU A 104 12.38 -5.75 -9.72
CA GLU A 104 13.57 -4.91 -9.94
C GLU A 104 14.77 -5.78 -10.38
N PRO A 105 14.77 -6.29 -11.62
CA PRO A 105 15.82 -7.20 -12.10
C PRO A 105 17.21 -6.56 -12.17
N ALA A 106 17.28 -5.22 -12.13
CA ALA A 106 18.54 -4.48 -12.17
C ALA A 106 19.24 -4.36 -10.80
N GLN A 107 18.54 -4.63 -9.69
CA GLN A 107 19.11 -4.55 -8.35
C GLN A 107 19.40 -5.95 -7.81
N GLU A 108 20.66 -6.36 -7.95
CA GLU A 108 21.14 -7.61 -7.36
C GLU A 108 21.54 -7.39 -5.90
N THR A 109 21.11 -8.32 -5.06
CA THR A 109 21.27 -8.26 -3.62
C THR A 109 22.12 -9.45 -3.20
N GLU A 110 23.43 -9.23 -2.98
CA GLU A 110 24.31 -10.29 -2.48
C GLU A 110 23.84 -10.72 -1.09
N VAL A 111 23.37 -11.96 -0.98
CA VAL A 111 23.04 -12.58 0.30
C VAL A 111 24.04 -13.67 0.56
N VAL A 112 24.91 -13.41 1.53
CA VAL A 112 25.74 -14.46 2.12
C VAL A 112 24.81 -15.31 2.95
N VAL A 113 24.33 -16.40 2.38
CA VAL A 113 23.68 -17.46 3.16
C VAL A 113 24.78 -18.09 4.00
N THR A 114 25.05 -17.50 5.17
CA THR A 114 25.77 -18.20 6.22
C THR A 114 24.87 -19.35 6.65
N SER A 115 25.06 -20.51 6.04
CA SER A 115 24.72 -21.76 6.72
C SER A 115 25.53 -21.74 8.02
N GLN A 116 24.93 -21.26 9.12
CA GLN A 116 25.58 -21.32 10.41
C GLN A 116 25.79 -22.81 10.70
N GLN A 117 27.03 -23.25 10.51
CA GLN A 117 27.51 -24.56 10.92
C GLN A 117 27.42 -24.62 12.45
N ARG A 118 26.31 -25.14 12.97
CA ARG A 118 26.36 -25.93 14.20
C ARG A 118 26.88 -27.32 13.84
N PRO A 119 27.82 -27.91 14.61
CA PRO A 119 28.53 -29.11 14.20
C PRO A 119 27.67 -30.36 14.50
N ASN A 120 26.92 -30.82 13.51
CA ASN A 120 26.53 -32.23 13.25
C ASN A 120 25.29 -32.25 12.36
N ARG A 121 25.49 -32.09 11.05
CA ARG A 121 24.41 -32.25 10.07
C ARG A 121 24.72 -33.47 9.21
N HIS A 122 24.23 -34.64 9.61
CA HIS A 122 24.20 -35.82 8.75
C HIS A 122 23.06 -35.66 7.74
N GLN A 123 23.42 -35.52 6.47
CA GLN A 123 22.48 -35.46 5.36
C GLN A 123 21.80 -36.83 5.20
N LEU A 124 20.49 -36.87 5.41
CA LEU A 124 19.65 -38.02 5.06
C LEU A 124 19.50 -38.09 3.54
N LYS A 125 19.90 -39.23 2.97
CA LYS A 125 19.77 -39.52 1.54
C LYS A 125 18.30 -39.71 1.19
N ARG A 126 17.86 -39.04 0.12
CA ARG A 126 16.53 -39.13 -0.50
C ARG A 126 16.11 -40.58 -0.75
N SER A 127 14.91 -40.93 -0.33
CA SER A 127 14.11 -41.99 -0.95
C SER A 127 13.07 -41.37 -1.87
N VAL A 128 12.81 -42.10 -2.96
CA VAL A 128 12.10 -41.73 -4.18
C VAL A 128 10.64 -41.34 -3.91
N SER A 129 10.17 -40.23 -4.49
CA SER A 129 8.75 -39.87 -4.57
C SER A 129 8.30 -39.77 -6.04
N PHE A 130 7.22 -40.50 -6.32
CA PHE A 130 6.60 -40.70 -7.63
C PHE A 130 5.73 -39.50 -8.04
N LEU A 131 5.72 -39.21 -9.35
CA LEU A 131 4.78 -38.28 -9.99
C LEU A 131 3.35 -38.85 -10.01
N PRO A 132 2.30 -38.02 -9.97
CA PRO A 132 0.95 -38.43 -10.34
C PRO A 132 0.76 -38.43 -11.87
N SER A 133 0.22 -39.52 -12.40
CA SER A 133 -0.16 -39.70 -13.82
C SER A 133 -1.34 -38.81 -14.23
N PRO A 134 -1.37 -38.27 -15.46
CA PRO A 134 -2.54 -37.58 -16.00
C PRO A 134 -3.60 -38.58 -16.52
N GLN A 135 -4.87 -38.25 -16.30
CA GLN A 135 -6.03 -38.98 -16.81
C GLN A 135 -6.13 -38.88 -18.33
N SER A 136 -6.40 -40.02 -18.96
CA SER A 136 -6.71 -40.18 -20.38
C SER A 136 -8.20 -39.96 -20.66
N SER A 137 -8.52 -39.23 -21.73
CA SER A 137 -9.70 -39.51 -22.56
C SER A 137 -9.41 -39.18 -24.03
N PRO A 138 -10.02 -39.90 -25.00
CA PRO A 138 -9.59 -39.91 -26.39
C PRO A 138 -10.37 -38.92 -27.25
N SER A 139 -9.74 -38.39 -28.32
CA SER A 139 -10.26 -38.41 -29.71
C SER A 139 -9.84 -37.19 -30.57
N SER A 140 -9.77 -37.50 -31.87
CA SER A 140 -9.76 -36.64 -33.06
C SER A 140 -8.42 -36.17 -33.64
N SER A 141 -8.03 -36.95 -34.65
CA SER A 141 -7.17 -36.70 -35.81
C SER A 141 -7.27 -35.29 -36.44
N VAL A 142 -6.11 -34.67 -36.76
CA VAL A 142 -5.84 -34.07 -38.09
C VAL A 142 -4.32 -34.10 -38.37
N THR A 143 -4.01 -34.55 -39.59
CA THR A 143 -2.75 -34.74 -40.30
C THR A 143 -1.95 -33.46 -40.58
N SER A 144 -0.62 -33.45 -40.40
CA SER A 144 0.37 -32.90 -41.36
C SER A 144 1.84 -33.17 -40.95
N THR A 145 2.42 -34.16 -41.65
CA THR A 145 3.79 -34.38 -42.18
C THR A 145 5.07 -33.69 -41.65
N PRO A 146 6.25 -34.33 -41.84
CA PRO A 146 7.41 -34.29 -40.92
C PRO A 146 8.61 -33.48 -41.45
N THR A 147 9.57 -33.13 -40.59
CA THR A 147 10.97 -32.93 -41.01
C THR A 147 12.00 -33.06 -39.88
N SER A 148 12.92 -34.01 -40.11
CA SER A 148 14.35 -34.11 -39.70
C SER A 148 14.77 -34.09 -38.23
N GLU A 149 15.35 -35.24 -37.85
CA GLU A 149 16.19 -35.58 -36.71
C GLU A 149 17.50 -34.77 -36.66
N GLU A 150 18.02 -34.49 -35.45
CA GLU A 150 19.39 -34.85 -35.06
C GLU A 150 19.48 -35.04 -33.52
N PRO A 151 20.34 -35.96 -33.03
CA PRO A 151 20.35 -36.40 -31.64
C PRO A 151 21.49 -35.77 -30.85
N ASP A 152 21.24 -35.31 -29.61
CA ASP A 152 22.35 -34.97 -28.71
C ASP A 152 22.17 -35.42 -27.27
N SER A 153 22.98 -36.42 -26.93
CA SER A 153 23.69 -36.71 -25.69
C SER A 153 22.99 -36.51 -24.33
N LEU A 154 22.68 -37.67 -23.72
CA LEU A 154 22.41 -37.85 -22.28
C LEU A 154 23.69 -37.73 -21.46
N SER A 155 23.72 -36.81 -20.49
CA SER A 155 24.62 -36.87 -19.33
C SER A 155 23.81 -36.78 -18.02
N PRO A 156 24.04 -37.67 -17.04
CA PRO A 156 23.30 -37.70 -15.79
C PRO A 156 23.92 -36.71 -14.80
N GLU A 157 23.44 -35.46 -14.78
CA GLU A 157 23.81 -34.53 -13.72
C GLU A 157 23.05 -34.87 -12.43
N GLN A 158 23.80 -35.43 -11.50
CA GLN A 158 23.39 -35.69 -10.13
C GLN A 158 23.03 -34.37 -9.44
N SER A 159 21.81 -34.34 -8.92
CA SER A 159 21.16 -33.27 -8.18
C SER A 159 22.04 -32.64 -7.08
N VAL A 160 22.47 -31.40 -7.30
CA VAL A 160 22.85 -30.48 -6.21
C VAL A 160 21.63 -29.58 -5.95
N SER A 161 21.27 -29.46 -4.68
CA SER A 161 20.07 -28.80 -4.14
C SER A 161 19.80 -27.38 -4.68
N ASN A 162 18.79 -27.27 -5.54
CA ASN A 162 18.09 -26.01 -5.80
C ASN A 162 17.21 -25.70 -4.58
N GLU A 163 17.55 -24.68 -3.80
CA GLU A 163 16.63 -24.05 -2.83
C GLU A 163 15.64 -23.17 -3.62
N GLU A 164 14.83 -23.86 -4.41
CA GLU A 164 13.72 -23.30 -5.16
C GLU A 164 12.45 -23.56 -4.35
N PHE A 165 11.48 -22.63 -4.39
CA PHE A 165 10.19 -22.83 -3.73
C PHE A 165 9.59 -24.16 -4.17
N THR A 166 9.24 -25.01 -3.21
CA THR A 166 8.75 -26.35 -3.49
C THR A 166 7.24 -26.39 -3.63
N ILE A 167 6.54 -25.70 -2.74
CA ILE A 167 5.09 -25.61 -2.68
C ILE A 167 4.63 -24.24 -3.15
N LEU A 168 5.25 -23.15 -2.71
CA LEU A 168 4.87 -21.78 -3.06
C LEU A 168 5.39 -21.33 -4.44
N ASN A 169 5.73 -22.26 -5.33
CA ASN A 169 6.14 -21.93 -6.69
C ASN A 169 4.97 -21.34 -7.50
N LEU A 170 5.23 -20.21 -8.16
CA LEU A 170 4.27 -19.51 -9.01
C LEU A 170 4.28 -20.13 -10.42
N ASP A 171 3.50 -21.19 -10.62
CA ASP A 171 3.30 -21.77 -11.94
C ASP A 171 2.29 -20.93 -12.73
N LEU A 172 2.80 -20.15 -13.68
CA LEU A 172 1.96 -19.51 -14.68
C LEU A 172 1.44 -20.61 -15.63
N ASN A 173 0.15 -20.94 -15.55
CA ASN A 173 -0.53 -21.81 -16.52
C ASN A 173 -0.69 -21.10 -17.88
N LEU A 174 0.44 -20.79 -18.52
CA LEU A 174 0.55 -20.31 -19.89
C LEU A 174 1.17 -21.45 -20.68
N GLY A 175 0.35 -22.13 -21.50
CA GLY A 175 0.69 -23.36 -22.18
C GLY A 175 2.11 -23.39 -22.81
N ALA A 176 2.73 -24.57 -22.72
CA ALA A 176 3.90 -25.02 -23.48
C ALA A 176 5.11 -24.06 -23.62
N THR A 177 5.36 -23.12 -22.70
CA THR A 177 6.59 -22.30 -22.75
C THR A 177 7.47 -22.51 -21.53
N ARG A 178 8.71 -22.97 -21.75
CA ARG A 178 9.77 -23.13 -20.73
C ARG A 178 10.31 -21.77 -20.20
N HIS A 179 9.67 -20.65 -20.54
CA HIS A 179 10.10 -19.28 -20.24
C HIS A 179 9.21 -18.55 -19.22
N ALA A 180 8.28 -19.25 -18.54
CA ALA A 180 7.40 -18.65 -17.52
C ALA A 180 8.19 -17.86 -16.46
N LYS A 181 9.35 -18.35 -16.01
CA LYS A 181 10.20 -17.68 -15.01
C LYS A 181 10.75 -16.32 -15.46
N ALA A 182 11.10 -16.18 -16.75
CA ALA A 182 11.57 -14.90 -17.28
C ALA A 182 10.43 -13.87 -17.37
N LEU A 183 9.20 -14.32 -17.60
CA LEU A 183 8.02 -13.47 -17.66
C LEU A 183 7.57 -12.99 -16.28
N ILE A 184 7.81 -13.76 -15.21
CA ILE A 184 7.51 -13.32 -13.83
C ILE A 184 8.29 -12.04 -13.50
N SER A 185 9.53 -11.90 -13.97
CA SER A 185 10.32 -10.67 -13.78
C SER A 185 9.86 -9.44 -14.59
N GLN A 186 8.88 -9.63 -15.48
CA GLN A 186 8.28 -8.56 -16.28
C GLN A 186 6.88 -8.18 -15.80
N LEU A 187 6.34 -8.91 -14.81
CA LEU A 187 5.03 -8.62 -14.23
C LEU A 187 5.14 -7.51 -13.19
N GLU A 188 4.12 -6.65 -13.14
CA GLU A 188 4.02 -5.61 -12.12
C GLU A 188 3.81 -6.21 -10.71
N ARG A 189 4.28 -5.49 -9.68
CA ARG A 189 4.21 -5.86 -8.25
C ARG A 189 2.82 -6.34 -7.80
N SER A 190 1.74 -5.70 -8.28
CA SER A 190 0.36 -6.10 -7.94
C SER A 190 -0.05 -7.44 -8.54
N SER A 191 0.46 -7.78 -9.71
CA SER A 191 0.13 -9.02 -10.41
C SER A 191 0.79 -10.23 -9.74
N ILE A 192 2.06 -10.09 -9.32
CA ILE A 192 2.77 -11.14 -8.58
C ILE A 192 2.13 -11.37 -7.21
N SER A 193 1.74 -10.30 -6.51
CA SER A 193 1.00 -10.39 -5.25
C SER A 193 -0.30 -11.17 -5.40
N ALA A 194 -1.07 -10.91 -6.46
CA ALA A 194 -2.33 -11.62 -6.73
C ALA A 194 -2.11 -13.11 -7.08
N LEU A 195 -1.03 -13.44 -7.79
CA LEU A 195 -0.66 -14.83 -8.08
C LEU A 195 -0.26 -15.58 -6.80
N LEU A 196 0.49 -14.92 -5.92
CA LEU A 196 0.83 -15.48 -4.60
C LEU A 196 -0.43 -15.73 -3.77
N ASP A 197 -1.38 -14.79 -3.75
CA ASP A 197 -2.65 -14.97 -3.03
C ASP A 197 -3.46 -16.16 -3.55
N SER A 198 -3.51 -16.34 -4.87
CA SER A 198 -4.15 -17.51 -5.48
C SER A 198 -3.46 -18.82 -5.05
N ARG A 199 -2.13 -18.82 -4.95
CA ARG A 199 -1.37 -19.98 -4.49
C ARG A 199 -1.59 -20.24 -3.00
N LEU A 200 -1.59 -19.21 -2.16
CA LEU A 200 -1.86 -19.32 -0.72
C LEU A 200 -3.27 -19.88 -0.47
N LEU A 201 -4.28 -19.44 -1.24
CA LEU A 201 -5.62 -20.03 -1.20
C LEU A 201 -5.64 -21.52 -1.56
N ALA A 202 -4.91 -21.92 -2.61
CA ALA A 202 -4.78 -23.33 -2.98
C ALA A 202 -4.05 -24.16 -1.90
N THR A 203 -3.09 -23.57 -1.19
CA THR A 203 -2.45 -24.26 -0.05
C THR A 203 -3.40 -24.44 1.13
N LEU A 204 -4.27 -23.45 1.42
CA LEU A 204 -5.28 -23.57 2.48
C LEU A 204 -6.28 -24.70 2.17
N THR A 205 -6.77 -24.80 0.94
CA THR A 205 -7.68 -25.88 0.55
C THR A 205 -7.00 -27.25 0.60
N HIS A 206 -5.72 -27.33 0.23
CA HIS A 206 -4.95 -28.57 0.36
C HIS A 206 -4.71 -28.97 1.82
N LEU A 207 -4.45 -28.02 2.72
CA LEU A 207 -4.34 -28.28 4.16
C LEU A 207 -5.66 -28.82 4.74
N ASP A 208 -6.82 -28.33 4.29
CA ASP A 208 -8.12 -28.86 4.69
C ASP A 208 -8.31 -30.33 4.26
N LEU A 209 -7.88 -30.68 3.05
CA LEU A 209 -7.91 -32.07 2.56
C LEU A 209 -6.94 -32.97 3.35
N LEU A 210 -5.74 -32.49 3.66
CA LEU A 210 -4.78 -33.22 4.50
C LEU A 210 -5.32 -33.42 5.92
N HIS A 211 -5.96 -32.41 6.50
CA HIS A 211 -6.60 -32.50 7.80
C HIS A 211 -7.69 -33.58 7.80
N ALA A 212 -8.59 -33.57 6.80
CA ALA A 212 -9.62 -34.59 6.65
C ALA A 212 -9.01 -36.00 6.49
N ARG A 213 -7.92 -36.14 5.73
CA ARG A 213 -7.21 -37.42 5.53
C ARG A 213 -6.55 -37.96 6.80
N ILE A 214 -6.07 -37.10 7.69
CA ILE A 214 -5.46 -37.50 8.96
C ILE A 214 -6.50 -37.96 9.99
N HIS A 215 -7.69 -37.35 9.95
CA HIS A 215 -8.82 -37.71 10.81
C HIS A 215 -9.64 -38.89 10.33
N ASP A 216 -9.47 -39.32 9.07
CA ASP A 216 -9.99 -40.61 8.62
C ASP A 216 -9.48 -41.71 9.56
N ALA A 217 -10.38 -42.52 10.11
CA ALA A 217 -10.12 -43.59 11.07
C ALA A 217 -10.12 -44.99 10.42
N HIS A 218 -10.52 -45.11 9.16
CA HIS A 218 -10.62 -46.41 8.49
C HIS A 218 -9.28 -46.90 7.93
N SER A 219 -8.94 -48.17 8.17
CA SER A 219 -7.80 -48.87 7.58
C SER A 219 -8.28 -50.17 6.97
N ARG A 220 -7.94 -50.45 5.71
CA ARG A 220 -8.27 -51.73 5.07
C ARG A 220 -7.06 -52.66 5.06
N VAL A 221 -7.27 -53.90 5.48
CA VAL A 221 -6.27 -54.96 5.52
C VAL A 221 -6.68 -56.03 4.52
N LEU A 222 -5.84 -56.25 3.52
CA LEU A 222 -6.08 -57.24 2.46
C LEU A 222 -5.44 -58.58 2.83
N VAL A 223 -6.24 -59.63 2.98
CA VAL A 223 -5.78 -61.01 3.17
C VAL A 223 -5.78 -61.72 1.83
N THR A 224 -4.59 -62.15 1.37
CA THR A 224 -4.39 -62.78 0.07
C THR A 224 -3.38 -63.93 0.15
N GLY A 225 -3.24 -64.72 -0.90
CA GLY A 225 -2.41 -65.90 -0.94
C GLY A 225 -2.93 -66.98 -1.89
N ASP A 226 -2.18 -68.07 -1.98
CA ASP A 226 -2.49 -69.17 -2.90
C ASP A 226 -3.84 -69.84 -2.61
N LEU A 227 -4.35 -70.57 -3.61
CA LEU A 227 -5.48 -71.48 -3.43
C LEU A 227 -5.20 -72.45 -2.27
N ASN A 228 -6.20 -72.67 -1.41
CA ASN A 228 -6.11 -73.59 -0.27
C ASN A 228 -4.98 -73.29 0.73
N ALA A 229 -4.48 -72.06 0.80
CA ALA A 229 -3.51 -71.63 1.83
C ALA A 229 -4.12 -71.48 3.24
N GLY A 230 -5.45 -71.54 3.37
CA GLY A 230 -6.17 -71.30 4.61
C GLY A 230 -6.43 -69.82 4.91
N LYS A 231 -6.71 -69.02 3.87
CA LYS A 231 -7.02 -67.57 3.96
C LYS A 231 -8.32 -67.33 4.74
N SER A 232 -9.42 -67.90 4.26
CA SER A 232 -10.74 -67.78 4.89
C SER A 232 -10.76 -68.38 6.31
N THR A 233 -9.99 -69.44 6.56
CA THR A 233 -9.76 -69.99 7.91
C THR A 233 -9.01 -69.00 8.82
N LEU A 234 -8.01 -68.29 8.30
CA LEU A 234 -7.31 -67.24 9.05
C LEU A 234 -8.25 -66.06 9.35
N VAL A 235 -9.06 -65.62 8.38
CA VAL A 235 -10.05 -64.55 8.59
C VAL A 235 -11.04 -64.92 9.68
N ASN A 236 -11.59 -66.14 9.65
CA ASN A 236 -12.48 -66.66 10.71
C ASN A 236 -11.79 -66.69 12.08
N ALA A 237 -10.51 -67.11 12.14
CA ALA A 237 -9.73 -67.10 13.38
C ALA A 237 -9.51 -65.67 13.92
N LEU A 238 -9.17 -64.70 13.05
CA LEU A 238 -8.99 -63.29 13.42
C LEU A 238 -10.29 -62.63 13.90
N LEU A 239 -11.43 -63.04 13.34
CA LEU A 239 -12.77 -62.58 13.74
C LEU A 239 -13.31 -63.33 14.97
N ARG A 240 -12.63 -64.38 15.44
CA ARG A 240 -13.06 -65.27 16.54
C ARG A 240 -14.47 -65.83 16.34
N ARG A 241 -14.82 -66.15 15.08
CA ARG A 241 -16.09 -66.76 14.69
C ARG A 241 -15.85 -67.92 13.72
N SER A 242 -16.46 -69.08 13.99
CA SER A 242 -16.23 -70.31 13.24
C SER A 242 -16.89 -70.35 11.85
N GLU A 243 -18.00 -69.63 11.65
CA GLU A 243 -18.88 -69.78 10.47
C GLU A 243 -19.14 -68.46 9.71
N VAL A 244 -18.15 -67.56 9.58
CA VAL A 244 -18.32 -66.32 8.79
C VAL A 244 -17.99 -66.57 7.32
N MET A 245 -16.74 -66.93 7.03
CA MET A 245 -16.28 -67.21 5.68
C MET A 245 -16.33 -68.73 5.40
N PRO A 246 -16.61 -69.15 4.15
CA PRO A 246 -16.58 -70.57 3.79
C PRO A 246 -15.16 -71.12 3.94
N THR A 247 -15.02 -72.29 4.58
CA THR A 247 -13.70 -72.92 4.85
C THR A 247 -13.54 -74.32 4.24
N ASP A 248 -14.56 -74.83 3.56
CA ASP A 248 -14.52 -76.14 2.89
C ASP A 248 -13.51 -76.17 1.74
N GLN A 249 -13.03 -77.38 1.41
CA GLN A 249 -11.96 -77.56 0.41
C GLN A 249 -12.38 -77.19 -1.02
N GLN A 250 -13.69 -77.25 -1.30
CA GLN A 250 -14.38 -76.81 -2.52
C GLN A 250 -15.84 -76.56 -2.11
N PRO A 251 -16.45 -75.38 -2.37
CA PRO A 251 -16.06 -74.34 -3.33
C PRO A 251 -15.08 -73.27 -2.79
N LEU A 252 -14.35 -72.63 -3.70
CA LEU A 252 -13.35 -71.60 -3.41
C LEU A 252 -13.99 -70.21 -3.41
N THR A 253 -13.48 -69.28 -2.60
CA THR A 253 -13.88 -67.87 -2.67
C THR A 253 -13.52 -67.30 -4.05
N THR A 254 -14.52 -66.86 -4.82
CA THR A 254 -14.36 -66.31 -6.18
C THR A 254 -14.36 -64.78 -6.20
N ARG A 255 -14.94 -64.15 -5.16
CA ARG A 255 -15.17 -62.69 -5.05
C ARG A 255 -14.52 -62.09 -3.80
N PHE A 256 -14.17 -60.80 -3.84
CA PHE A 256 -13.68 -60.07 -2.68
C PHE A 256 -14.79 -59.86 -1.63
N VAL A 257 -14.48 -60.14 -0.37
CA VAL A 257 -15.39 -59.93 0.77
C VAL A 257 -14.72 -59.02 1.78
N GLU A 258 -15.26 -57.82 1.98
CA GLU A 258 -14.86 -56.86 2.99
C GLU A 258 -15.73 -57.04 4.24
N VAL A 259 -15.09 -57.43 5.34
CA VAL A 259 -15.71 -57.57 6.65
C VAL A 259 -15.49 -56.31 7.47
N VAL A 260 -16.58 -55.74 7.96
CA VAL A 260 -16.64 -54.46 8.67
C VAL A 260 -17.42 -54.63 9.98
N SER A 261 -17.10 -53.81 10.97
CA SER A 261 -17.85 -53.79 12.23
C SER A 261 -19.29 -53.33 12.03
N ALA A 262 -20.25 -54.05 12.61
CA ALA A 262 -21.67 -53.68 12.59
C ALA A 262 -21.95 -52.32 13.24
N ARG A 263 -21.00 -51.75 14.01
CA ARG A 263 -21.12 -50.40 14.58
C ARG A 263 -21.31 -49.33 13.51
N GLU A 264 -20.66 -49.48 12.35
CA GLU A 264 -20.82 -48.58 11.20
C GLU A 264 -22.24 -48.62 10.60
N ASN A 265 -23.02 -49.67 10.88
CA ASN A 265 -24.36 -49.88 10.36
C ASN A 265 -25.41 -50.01 11.48
N GLY A 266 -25.30 -49.17 12.52
CA GLY A 266 -26.27 -49.13 13.61
C GLY A 266 -26.41 -50.43 14.39
N ASN A 267 -25.33 -51.22 14.50
CA ASN A 267 -25.23 -52.54 15.15
C ASN A 267 -26.06 -53.66 14.50
N LYS A 268 -26.38 -53.56 13.21
CA LYS A 268 -27.08 -54.60 12.44
C LYS A 268 -26.11 -55.50 11.69
N GLU A 269 -26.40 -56.80 11.67
CA GLU A 269 -25.63 -57.79 10.91
C GLU A 269 -26.33 -58.06 9.57
N GLU A 270 -25.75 -57.57 8.49
CA GLU A 270 -26.28 -57.72 7.14
C GLU A 270 -25.18 -57.59 6.08
N ILE A 271 -25.45 -58.07 4.86
CA ILE A 271 -24.55 -58.01 3.71
C ILE A 271 -25.06 -56.94 2.75
N HIS A 272 -24.20 -56.00 2.38
CA HIS A 272 -24.48 -55.02 1.33
C HIS A 272 -23.83 -55.53 0.04
N VAL A 273 -24.65 -55.88 -0.94
CA VAL A 273 -24.21 -56.21 -2.29
C VAL A 273 -24.18 -54.92 -3.11
N LEU A 274 -22.98 -54.52 -3.53
CA LEU A 274 -22.77 -53.31 -4.32
C LEU A 274 -22.97 -53.60 -5.82
N ASP A 275 -23.65 -52.70 -6.53
CA ASP A 275 -23.74 -52.74 -7.99
C ASP A 275 -22.53 -52.01 -8.64
N SER A 276 -21.97 -50.99 -7.99
CA SER A 276 -20.72 -50.31 -8.37
C SER A 276 -19.99 -49.80 -7.13
N PRO A 277 -18.64 -49.94 -7.03
CA PRO A 277 -17.90 -49.64 -5.81
C PRO A 277 -17.73 -48.13 -5.52
N THR A 278 -17.91 -47.26 -6.52
CA THR A 278 -17.59 -45.82 -6.39
C THR A 278 -18.72 -44.95 -5.83
N LEU A 279 -19.93 -45.49 -5.68
CA LEU A 279 -21.15 -44.74 -5.30
C LEU A 279 -21.70 -45.17 -3.93
N TYR A 280 -20.98 -46.00 -3.19
CA TYR A 280 -21.49 -46.58 -1.95
C TYR A 280 -21.58 -45.55 -0.82
N ASN A 281 -22.78 -45.39 -0.26
CA ASN A 281 -23.01 -44.65 0.97
C ASN A 281 -23.88 -45.49 1.93
N PRO A 282 -23.41 -45.83 3.15
CA PRO A 282 -24.21 -46.55 4.14
C PRO A 282 -25.56 -45.89 4.43
N GLU A 283 -25.60 -44.56 4.40
CA GLU A 283 -26.80 -43.76 4.67
C GLU A 283 -27.82 -43.76 3.53
N ASP A 284 -27.42 -44.15 2.32
CA ASP A 284 -28.29 -44.18 1.14
C ASP A 284 -28.60 -45.62 0.69
N PRO A 285 -29.80 -46.15 1.01
CA PRO A 285 -30.21 -47.51 0.66
C PRO A 285 -30.35 -47.76 -0.84
N SER A 286 -30.35 -46.71 -1.68
CA SER A 286 -30.45 -46.87 -3.14
C SER A 286 -29.16 -47.41 -3.77
N THR A 287 -28.04 -47.33 -3.04
CA THR A 287 -26.71 -47.67 -3.54
C THR A 287 -26.34 -49.14 -3.36
N TYR A 288 -27.10 -49.90 -2.55
CA TYR A 288 -26.80 -51.29 -2.23
C TYR A 288 -28.06 -52.17 -2.10
N LYS A 289 -27.87 -53.48 -2.27
CA LYS A 289 -28.91 -54.50 -1.98
C LYS A 289 -28.57 -55.22 -0.68
N VAL A 290 -29.49 -55.23 0.26
CA VAL A 290 -29.33 -55.89 1.57
C VAL A 290 -29.65 -57.38 1.46
N LYS A 291 -28.77 -58.23 2.00
CA LYS A 291 -28.94 -59.69 2.10
C LYS A 291 -28.61 -60.18 3.51
N PRO A 292 -29.25 -61.26 3.99
CA PRO A 292 -28.95 -61.84 5.29
C PRO A 292 -27.58 -62.53 5.30
N ILE A 293 -26.92 -62.56 6.45
CA ILE A 293 -25.57 -63.13 6.62
C ILE A 293 -25.44 -64.59 6.17
N GLN A 294 -26.53 -65.37 6.30
CA GLN A 294 -26.59 -66.79 5.92
C GLN A 294 -26.37 -67.02 4.41
N GLN A 295 -26.59 -66.00 3.57
CA GLN A 295 -26.38 -66.08 2.12
C GLN A 295 -24.92 -65.76 1.72
N LEU A 296 -24.02 -65.48 2.67
CA LEU A 296 -22.63 -65.12 2.37
C LEU A 296 -21.87 -66.25 1.67
N GLU A 297 -22.07 -67.50 2.11
CA GLU A 297 -21.42 -68.67 1.52
C GLU A 297 -21.81 -68.83 0.06
N GLU A 298 -23.09 -68.75 -0.27
CA GLU A 298 -23.61 -68.82 -1.64
C GLU A 298 -23.07 -67.67 -2.51
N LEU A 299 -23.08 -66.43 -2.00
CA LEU A 299 -22.66 -65.24 -2.75
C LEU A 299 -21.14 -65.13 -2.97
N SER A 300 -20.34 -65.70 -2.06
CA SER A 300 -18.87 -65.67 -2.16
C SER A 300 -18.27 -66.81 -2.99
N THR A 301 -19.07 -67.86 -3.23
CA THR A 301 -18.66 -69.07 -3.95
C THR A 301 -19.37 -69.21 -5.31
N ASP A 302 -20.18 -68.22 -5.68
CA ASP A 302 -20.88 -68.16 -6.96
C ASP A 302 -19.88 -68.28 -8.13
N PRO A 303 -19.94 -69.36 -8.93
CA PRO A 303 -19.04 -69.58 -10.05
C PRO A 303 -19.33 -68.66 -11.25
N ASP A 304 -20.52 -68.06 -11.31
CA ASP A 304 -20.88 -67.11 -12.37
C ASP A 304 -20.32 -65.70 -12.08
N CYS A 305 -19.83 -65.46 -10.86
CA CYS A 305 -19.16 -64.23 -10.45
C CYS A 305 -17.63 -64.37 -10.48
N ASP A 306 -16.98 -63.45 -11.19
CA ASP A 306 -15.52 -63.35 -11.23
C ASP A 306 -14.95 -62.38 -10.17
N SER A 307 -13.65 -62.49 -9.92
CA SER A 307 -12.87 -61.56 -9.08
C SER A 307 -12.93 -60.08 -9.52
N SER A 308 -13.45 -59.79 -10.72
CA SER A 308 -13.72 -58.42 -11.21
C SER A 308 -15.04 -57.83 -10.70
N ALA A 309 -15.92 -58.64 -10.10
CA ALA A 309 -17.16 -58.15 -9.50
C ALA A 309 -16.86 -57.22 -8.30
N PRO A 310 -17.71 -56.21 -8.03
CA PRO A 310 -17.52 -55.32 -6.89
C PRO A 310 -17.44 -56.10 -5.57
N PRO A 311 -16.65 -55.68 -4.57
CA PRO A 311 -16.54 -56.41 -3.31
C PRO A 311 -17.88 -56.50 -2.58
N LEU A 312 -18.08 -57.58 -1.82
CA LEU A 312 -19.22 -57.71 -0.89
C LEU A 312 -18.84 -57.06 0.43
N ARG A 313 -19.70 -56.20 1.00
CA ARG A 313 -19.44 -55.58 2.31
C ARG A 313 -20.32 -56.23 3.37
N VAL A 314 -19.71 -56.89 4.35
CA VAL A 314 -20.37 -57.70 5.37
C VAL A 314 -20.24 -57.02 6.73
N PHE A 315 -21.36 -56.68 7.34
CA PHE A 315 -21.40 -56.08 8.67
C PHE A 315 -21.55 -57.16 9.74
N LEU A 316 -20.57 -57.26 10.65
CA LEU A 316 -20.56 -58.26 11.72
C LEU A 316 -20.52 -57.62 13.10
N ARG A 317 -21.30 -58.15 14.03
CA ARG A 317 -21.21 -57.73 15.44
C ARG A 317 -19.98 -58.39 16.08
N GLU A 318 -19.21 -57.62 16.82
CA GLU A 318 -18.07 -58.17 17.55
C GLU A 318 -18.54 -59.07 18.70
N ASN A 319 -17.78 -60.13 18.99
CA ASN A 319 -18.05 -60.98 20.14
C ASN A 319 -17.29 -60.41 21.36
N THR A 320 -18.02 -59.82 22.32
CA THR A 320 -17.46 -59.10 23.48
C THR A 320 -16.91 -60.00 24.58
N ASP A 321 -17.08 -61.32 24.46
CA ASP A 321 -16.90 -62.27 25.57
C ASP A 321 -15.46 -62.77 25.76
N THR A 322 -14.46 -62.19 25.07
CA THR A 322 -13.05 -62.63 25.14
C THR A 322 -12.11 -61.57 25.71
N THR A 323 -11.05 -62.02 26.41
CA THR A 323 -10.03 -61.18 27.10
C THR A 323 -9.08 -60.43 26.16
N SER A 324 -9.19 -60.63 24.85
CA SER A 324 -8.35 -60.01 23.83
C SER A 324 -9.16 -58.98 23.03
N PRO A 325 -8.64 -57.76 22.81
CA PRO A 325 -9.42 -56.74 22.10
C PRO A 325 -9.62 -57.13 20.63
N SER A 326 -10.78 -56.77 20.09
CA SER A 326 -11.17 -57.02 18.69
C SER A 326 -10.16 -56.38 17.73
N ILE A 327 -9.84 -57.07 16.63
CA ILE A 327 -9.01 -56.50 15.56
C ILE A 327 -9.77 -55.41 14.78
N LEU A 328 -11.09 -55.55 14.64
CA LEU A 328 -11.90 -54.63 13.84
C LEU A 328 -11.99 -53.23 14.45
N HIS A 329 -11.82 -53.13 15.78
CA HIS A 329 -11.86 -51.85 16.48
C HIS A 329 -10.82 -51.78 17.59
N ASN A 330 -9.80 -50.96 17.38
CA ASN A 330 -8.74 -50.72 18.37
C ASN A 330 -8.99 -49.46 19.22
N GLY A 331 -10.20 -48.89 19.22
CA GLY A 331 -10.53 -47.62 19.89
C GLY A 331 -10.04 -46.38 19.14
N VAL A 332 -8.93 -46.49 18.40
CA VAL A 332 -8.29 -45.40 17.64
C VAL A 332 -8.47 -45.54 16.13
N VAL A 333 -8.50 -46.79 15.65
CA VAL A 333 -8.56 -47.13 14.24
C VAL A 333 -9.59 -48.23 14.03
N ASP A 334 -10.44 -48.05 13.01
CA ASP A 334 -11.36 -49.05 12.52
C ASP A 334 -10.68 -49.85 11.40
N ILE A 335 -10.57 -51.15 11.60
CA ILE A 335 -9.90 -52.06 10.66
C ILE A 335 -10.96 -52.87 9.92
N SER A 336 -10.99 -52.76 8.59
CA SER A 336 -11.77 -53.63 7.72
C SER A 336 -10.89 -54.75 7.19
N LEU A 337 -11.32 -56.00 7.32
CA LEU A 337 -10.60 -57.18 6.83
C LEU A 337 -11.17 -57.60 5.47
N ILE A 338 -10.33 -57.72 4.45
CA ILE A 338 -10.76 -58.12 3.10
C ILE A 338 -10.21 -59.50 2.78
N ASP A 339 -11.07 -60.50 2.63
CA ASP A 339 -10.68 -61.80 2.09
C ASP A 339 -10.64 -61.73 0.57
N ALA A 340 -9.47 -61.99 -0.02
CA ALA A 340 -9.27 -62.02 -1.45
C ALA A 340 -9.47 -63.44 -2.01
N PRO A 341 -9.98 -63.57 -3.26
CA PRO A 341 -9.99 -64.84 -3.94
C PRO A 341 -8.57 -65.39 -4.06
N GLY A 342 -8.43 -66.72 -4.06
CA GLY A 342 -7.10 -67.32 -4.14
C GLY A 342 -6.38 -67.03 -5.46
N LEU A 343 -5.05 -66.91 -5.36
CA LEU A 343 -4.23 -66.52 -6.50
C LEU A 343 -4.19 -67.60 -7.57
N ASN A 344 -4.74 -67.27 -8.74
CA ASN A 344 -4.73 -68.03 -9.98
C ASN A 344 -4.12 -67.18 -11.09
N ARG A 345 -3.75 -67.80 -12.22
CA ARG A 345 -3.13 -67.11 -13.36
C ARG A 345 -3.94 -65.89 -13.85
N ASP A 346 -5.27 -65.95 -13.73
CA ASP A 346 -6.18 -64.88 -14.16
C ASP A 346 -6.52 -63.86 -13.05
N SER A 347 -6.36 -64.21 -11.76
CA SER A 347 -6.72 -63.35 -10.62
C SER A 347 -5.55 -62.57 -9.99
N ILE A 348 -4.29 -62.89 -10.34
CA ILE A 348 -3.10 -62.20 -9.82
C ILE A 348 -3.14 -60.70 -10.11
N LYS A 349 -3.46 -60.32 -11.36
CA LYS A 349 -3.48 -58.90 -11.77
C LYS A 349 -4.57 -58.12 -11.04
N THR A 350 -5.77 -58.69 -10.92
CA THR A 350 -6.89 -58.06 -10.23
C THR A 350 -6.57 -57.85 -8.75
N THR A 351 -6.02 -58.87 -8.09
CA THR A 351 -5.64 -58.82 -6.68
C THR A 351 -4.47 -57.86 -6.44
N ALA A 352 -3.48 -57.83 -7.33
CA ALA A 352 -2.37 -56.88 -7.25
C ALA A 352 -2.84 -55.44 -7.47
N ASN A 353 -3.73 -55.20 -8.44
CA ASN A 353 -4.32 -53.88 -8.67
C ASN A 353 -5.13 -53.39 -7.46
N PHE A 354 -5.87 -54.30 -6.81
CA PHE A 354 -6.60 -54.00 -5.58
C PHE A 354 -5.64 -53.62 -4.45
N ALA A 355 -4.56 -54.37 -4.26
CA ALA A 355 -3.51 -54.08 -3.26
C ALA A 355 -2.81 -52.71 -3.43
N ARG A 356 -2.82 -52.13 -4.64
CA ARG A 356 -2.26 -50.80 -4.92
C ARG A 356 -3.16 -49.64 -4.48
N GLN A 357 -4.42 -49.89 -4.12
CA GLN A 357 -5.31 -48.83 -3.66
C GLN A 357 -4.75 -48.16 -2.40
N GLU A 358 -4.87 -46.82 -2.32
CA GLU A 358 -4.37 -46.04 -1.17
C GLU A 358 -5.09 -46.40 0.14
N GLU A 359 -6.34 -46.85 0.07
CA GLU A 359 -7.16 -47.24 1.22
C GLU A 359 -6.67 -48.53 1.90
N ILE A 360 -5.86 -49.35 1.21
CA ILE A 360 -5.29 -50.59 1.76
C ILE A 360 -3.94 -50.28 2.40
N ASP A 361 -3.91 -50.28 3.72
CA ASP A 361 -2.70 -49.99 4.48
C ASP A 361 -1.79 -51.22 4.59
N VAL A 362 -2.36 -52.41 4.72
CA VAL A 362 -1.60 -53.65 4.96
C VAL A 362 -2.06 -54.78 4.05
N VAL A 363 -1.09 -55.52 3.50
CA VAL A 363 -1.33 -56.77 2.77
C VAL A 363 -0.80 -57.94 3.59
N VAL A 364 -1.70 -58.83 4.00
CA VAL A 364 -1.43 -60.09 4.68
C VAL A 364 -1.36 -61.22 3.65
N PHE A 365 -0.18 -61.79 3.45
CA PHE A 365 0.07 -62.88 2.52
C PHE A 365 0.12 -64.23 3.24
N VAL A 366 -0.87 -65.08 3.01
CA VAL A 366 -1.00 -66.40 3.62
C VAL A 366 -0.33 -67.46 2.75
N VAL A 367 0.59 -68.21 3.35
CA VAL A 367 1.35 -69.29 2.73
C VAL A 367 1.03 -70.60 3.45
N SER A 368 0.74 -71.66 2.70
CA SER A 368 0.66 -73.01 3.28
C SER A 368 2.08 -73.54 3.54
N ALA A 369 2.38 -73.90 4.79
CA ALA A 369 3.66 -74.49 5.17
C ALA A 369 3.98 -75.78 4.37
N ALA A 370 2.95 -76.53 3.97
CA ALA A 370 3.09 -77.76 3.20
C ALA A 370 3.48 -77.50 1.73
N ASN A 371 2.94 -76.44 1.12
CA ASN A 371 3.04 -76.21 -0.33
C ASN A 371 4.19 -75.27 -0.74
N HIS A 372 4.84 -74.60 0.22
CA HIS A 372 5.84 -73.53 -0.04
C HIS A 372 5.27 -72.39 -0.93
N PHE A 373 6.09 -71.42 -1.35
CA PHE A 373 5.64 -70.35 -2.26
C PHE A 373 5.51 -70.87 -3.70
N THR A 374 4.31 -70.79 -4.27
CA THR A 374 4.08 -71.06 -5.70
C THR A 374 4.66 -69.96 -6.60
N LEU A 375 4.68 -70.19 -7.92
CA LEU A 375 5.09 -69.17 -8.89
C LEU A 375 4.13 -67.96 -8.87
N SER A 376 2.82 -68.20 -8.77
CA SER A 376 1.79 -67.15 -8.65
C SER A 376 2.02 -66.29 -7.40
N ALA A 377 2.30 -66.93 -6.26
CA ALA A 377 2.64 -66.23 -5.02
C ALA A 377 3.88 -65.35 -5.16
N LYS A 378 4.93 -65.87 -5.79
CA LYS A 378 6.19 -65.13 -6.01
C LYS A 378 5.97 -63.90 -6.90
N GLU A 379 5.20 -64.05 -7.98
CA GLU A 379 4.89 -62.95 -8.90
C GLU A 379 4.04 -61.87 -8.20
N PHE A 380 3.05 -62.27 -7.41
CA PHE A 380 2.26 -61.33 -6.60
C PHE A 380 3.12 -60.57 -5.60
N ILE A 381 3.95 -61.26 -4.80
CA ILE A 381 4.83 -60.62 -3.80
C ILE A 381 5.82 -59.67 -4.49
N TRP A 382 6.39 -60.07 -5.63
CA TRP A 382 7.28 -59.22 -6.40
C TRP A 382 6.58 -57.94 -6.86
N GLN A 383 5.37 -58.04 -7.41
CA GLN A 383 4.61 -56.87 -7.85
C GLN A 383 4.14 -56.00 -6.67
N ALA A 384 3.66 -56.61 -5.59
CA ALA A 384 3.16 -55.91 -4.42
C ALA A 384 4.28 -55.21 -3.62
N SER A 385 5.48 -55.82 -3.54
CA SER A 385 6.63 -55.25 -2.83
C SER A 385 7.20 -53.98 -3.48
N HIS A 386 6.99 -53.77 -4.78
CA HIS A 386 7.37 -52.52 -5.45
C HIS A 386 6.48 -51.35 -5.04
N GLU A 387 5.23 -51.61 -4.67
CA GLU A 387 4.27 -50.58 -4.25
C GLU A 387 4.27 -50.40 -2.73
N LYS A 388 4.22 -51.53 -2.01
CA LYS A 388 4.15 -51.59 -0.55
C LYS A 388 5.46 -52.18 -0.05
N ALA A 389 6.28 -51.29 0.52
CA ALA A 389 7.55 -51.59 1.18
C ALA A 389 7.51 -52.85 2.08
N HIS A 390 6.48 -52.95 2.92
CA HIS A 390 6.37 -54.01 3.92
C HIS A 390 5.12 -54.86 3.69
N LEU A 391 5.32 -56.16 3.49
CA LEU A 391 4.28 -57.20 3.41
C LEU A 391 4.26 -58.02 4.70
N PHE A 392 3.07 -58.39 5.18
CA PHE A 392 2.89 -59.20 6.39
C PHE A 392 2.64 -60.66 5.99
N ILE A 393 3.54 -61.59 6.35
CA ILE A 393 3.52 -62.97 5.84
C ILE A 393 3.11 -63.95 6.94
N VAL A 394 2.08 -64.74 6.65
CA VAL A 394 1.52 -65.73 7.59
C VAL A 394 1.68 -67.13 7.02
N VAL A 395 2.52 -67.93 7.65
CA VAL A 395 2.74 -69.34 7.29
C VAL A 395 1.78 -70.21 8.10
N ASN A 396 0.71 -70.66 7.45
CA ASN A 396 -0.36 -71.45 8.05
C ASN A 396 -0.11 -72.97 7.90
N ARG A 397 -0.83 -73.81 8.66
CA ARG A 397 -0.68 -75.29 8.71
C ARG A 397 0.71 -75.74 9.17
N PHE A 398 1.30 -75.00 10.09
CA PHE A 398 2.64 -75.29 10.59
C PHE A 398 2.71 -76.56 11.47
N ASP A 399 1.57 -77.01 11.97
CA ASP A 399 1.37 -78.26 12.69
C ASP A 399 1.64 -79.51 11.83
N GLN A 400 1.34 -79.44 10.53
CA GLN A 400 1.51 -80.55 9.58
C GLN A 400 2.98 -80.84 9.27
N ILE A 401 3.89 -79.95 9.67
CA ILE A 401 5.33 -80.05 9.36
C ILE A 401 6.09 -80.75 10.49
N LYS A 402 6.72 -81.88 10.16
CA LYS A 402 7.57 -82.64 11.09
C LYS A 402 8.87 -81.89 11.45
N ASP A 403 9.55 -81.32 10.44
CA ASP A 403 10.82 -80.57 10.62
C ASP A 403 10.57 -79.05 10.51
N LYS A 404 10.20 -78.48 11.66
CA LYS A 404 9.83 -77.07 11.81
C LYS A 404 10.98 -76.11 11.47
N GLU A 405 12.22 -76.46 11.79
CA GLU A 405 13.38 -75.59 11.56
C GLU A 405 13.77 -75.53 10.09
N ARG A 406 13.75 -76.66 9.40
CA ARG A 406 14.04 -76.70 7.95
C ARG A 406 13.02 -75.90 7.17
N CYS A 407 11.73 -76.01 7.51
CA CYS A 407 10.67 -75.22 6.89
C CYS A 407 10.88 -73.71 7.11
N ARG A 408 11.14 -73.28 8.35
CA ARG A 408 11.45 -71.87 8.67
C ARG A 408 12.61 -71.34 7.83
N ARG A 409 13.72 -72.07 7.75
CA ARG A 409 14.89 -71.67 6.97
C ARG A 409 14.59 -71.56 5.47
N ALA A 410 13.82 -72.49 4.92
CA ALA A 410 13.46 -72.51 3.50
C ALA A 410 12.54 -71.34 3.12
N VAL A 411 11.52 -71.05 3.94
CA VAL A 411 10.61 -69.92 3.74
C VAL A 411 11.37 -68.60 3.83
N MET A 412 12.20 -68.44 4.86
CA MET A 412 13.02 -67.23 5.07
C MET A 412 14.01 -66.96 3.93
N ALA A 413 14.62 -68.01 3.37
CA ALA A 413 15.50 -67.88 2.21
C ALA A 413 14.74 -67.38 0.96
N GLN A 414 13.49 -67.82 0.78
CA GLN A 414 12.65 -67.36 -0.33
C GLN A 414 12.18 -65.91 -0.13
N ILE A 415 11.79 -65.54 1.09
CA ILE A 415 11.40 -64.14 1.40
C ILE A 415 12.56 -63.19 1.13
N LYS A 416 13.79 -63.56 1.52
CA LYS A 416 15.00 -62.77 1.25
C LYS A 416 15.22 -62.47 -0.25
N GLN A 417 14.79 -63.37 -1.14
CA GLN A 417 14.92 -63.17 -2.57
C GLN A 417 13.82 -62.26 -3.15
N LEU A 418 12.63 -62.26 -2.54
CA LEU A 418 11.44 -61.56 -3.04
C LEU A 418 11.28 -60.16 -2.46
N SER A 419 11.44 -60.01 -1.14
CA SER A 419 11.32 -58.73 -0.44
C SER A 419 12.40 -58.62 0.64
N LEU A 420 13.38 -57.75 0.38
CA LEU A 420 14.49 -57.48 1.31
C LEU A 420 14.01 -56.73 2.56
N GLU A 421 13.05 -55.82 2.41
CA GLU A 421 12.51 -55.00 3.50
C GLU A 421 11.71 -55.86 4.48
N THR A 422 10.84 -56.75 3.99
CA THR A 422 10.14 -57.72 4.84
C THR A 422 11.11 -58.68 5.54
N TYR A 423 12.21 -59.07 4.89
CA TYR A 423 13.20 -59.94 5.50
C TYR A 423 13.99 -59.26 6.64
N ALA A 424 14.27 -57.96 6.52
CA ALA A 424 14.99 -57.19 7.54
C ALA A 424 14.22 -57.16 8.87
N GLU A 425 12.89 -57.09 8.81
CA GLU A 425 11.97 -57.01 9.95
C GLU A 425 11.19 -58.32 10.16
N ALA A 426 11.72 -59.45 9.70
CA ALA A 426 10.98 -60.72 9.66
C ALA A 426 10.54 -61.26 11.03
N LYS A 427 11.09 -60.77 12.15
CA LYS A 427 10.65 -61.15 13.50
C LYS A 427 9.21 -60.72 13.77
N ASP A 428 8.81 -59.57 13.25
CA ASP A 428 7.51 -58.95 13.50
C ASP A 428 6.56 -59.07 12.30
N LEU A 429 7.09 -59.43 11.12
CA LEU A 429 6.32 -59.53 9.88
C LEU A 429 6.07 -60.97 9.40
N VAL A 430 6.83 -61.95 9.89
CA VAL A 430 6.72 -63.35 9.44
C VAL A 430 6.30 -64.24 10.61
N HIS A 431 5.09 -64.76 10.55
CA HIS A 431 4.51 -65.57 11.62
C HIS A 431 4.21 -66.99 11.16
N PHE A 432 4.47 -67.96 12.04
CA PHE A 432 4.17 -69.37 11.82
C PHE A 432 3.01 -69.75 12.75
N VAL A 433 1.86 -70.09 12.19
CA VAL A 433 0.60 -70.28 12.92
C VAL A 433 -0.19 -71.48 12.42
N ASP A 434 -1.18 -71.85 13.22
CA ASP A 434 -2.16 -72.88 12.92
C ASP A 434 -3.57 -72.32 13.15
N SER A 435 -4.14 -71.72 12.11
CA SER A 435 -5.44 -71.03 12.21
C SER A 435 -6.62 -71.98 12.38
N ALA A 436 -6.49 -73.25 11.97
CA ALA A 436 -7.60 -74.21 12.00
C ALA A 436 -7.96 -74.61 13.45
N LYS A 437 -6.94 -74.79 14.31
CA LYS A 437 -7.17 -75.11 15.72
C LYS A 437 -7.82 -73.96 16.50
N VAL A 438 -7.42 -72.73 16.18
CA VAL A 438 -7.98 -71.51 16.80
C VAL A 438 -9.43 -71.27 16.35
N ALA A 439 -9.71 -71.38 15.04
CA ALA A 439 -11.05 -71.15 14.49
C ALA A 439 -12.11 -72.16 14.97
N LEU A 440 -11.70 -73.41 15.22
CA LEU A 440 -12.59 -74.50 15.64
C LEU A 440 -12.71 -74.65 17.16
N GLY A 441 -11.98 -73.84 17.95
CA GLY A 441 -12.09 -73.84 19.42
C GLY A 441 -11.62 -75.13 20.11
N PHE A 442 -10.83 -75.98 19.43
CA PHE A 442 -10.25 -77.19 20.01
C PHE A 442 -9.05 -76.86 20.91
N GLY A 443 -9.32 -76.26 22.07
CA GLY A 443 -8.36 -76.24 23.18
C GLY A 443 -8.45 -77.54 23.95
N ASP A 444 -7.57 -78.50 23.66
CA ASP A 444 -7.38 -79.67 24.53
C ASP A 444 -6.63 -79.20 25.80
N GLU A 445 -7.05 -79.65 26.98
CA GLU A 445 -6.73 -79.11 28.33
C GLU A 445 -5.24 -79.17 28.76
N GLY A 446 -4.28 -79.35 27.84
CA GLY A 446 -2.84 -79.45 28.16
C GLY A 446 -1.84 -78.86 27.16
N ASP A 447 -2.26 -78.48 25.95
CA ASP A 447 -1.37 -77.98 24.87
C ASP A 447 -1.91 -76.68 24.21
N GLY A 448 -3.03 -76.15 24.73
CA GLY A 448 -3.75 -75.00 24.19
C GLY A 448 -3.10 -73.65 24.50
N ASP A 449 -2.33 -73.53 25.59
CA ASP A 449 -1.75 -72.27 26.04
C ASP A 449 -0.69 -71.73 25.05
N ASP A 450 0.17 -72.60 24.50
CA ASP A 450 1.21 -72.21 23.55
C ASP A 450 0.62 -71.78 22.18
N ILE A 451 -0.48 -72.41 21.75
CA ILE A 451 -1.12 -72.12 20.45
C ILE A 451 -1.85 -70.78 20.53
N ASP A 452 -2.59 -70.54 21.61
CA ASP A 452 -3.26 -69.25 21.84
C ASP A 452 -2.21 -68.12 22.01
N GLU A 453 -1.05 -68.42 22.61
CA GLU A 453 0.04 -67.44 22.74
C GLU A 453 0.64 -67.03 21.38
N THR A 454 0.92 -67.99 20.49
CA THR A 454 1.48 -67.67 19.16
C THR A 454 0.49 -66.93 18.26
N PHE A 455 -0.81 -67.24 18.35
CA PHE A 455 -1.83 -66.53 17.62
C PHE A 455 -2.08 -65.13 18.20
N ALA A 456 -2.10 -64.98 19.53
CA ALA A 456 -2.17 -63.67 20.17
C ALA A 456 -0.98 -62.78 19.78
N HIS A 457 0.22 -63.34 19.65
CA HIS A 457 1.38 -62.61 19.13
C HIS A 457 1.19 -62.14 17.68
N LEU A 458 0.64 -62.99 16.80
CA LEU A 458 0.28 -62.61 15.43
C LEU A 458 -0.73 -61.46 15.41
N GLU A 459 -1.84 -61.58 16.13
CA GLU A 459 -2.87 -60.53 16.16
C GLU A 459 -2.29 -59.21 16.63
N HIS A 460 -1.45 -59.25 17.66
CA HIS A 460 -0.84 -58.07 18.22
C HIS A 460 0.18 -57.42 17.26
N SER A 461 1.04 -58.24 16.66
CA SER A 461 2.01 -57.79 15.66
C SER A 461 1.31 -57.14 14.47
N LEU A 462 0.22 -57.76 13.97
CA LEU A 462 -0.60 -57.21 12.90
C LEU A 462 -1.20 -55.84 13.27
N ARG A 463 -1.73 -55.69 14.49
CA ARG A 463 -2.28 -54.39 14.96
C ARG A 463 -1.21 -53.31 15.04
N SER A 464 -0.07 -53.61 15.67
CA SER A 464 1.05 -52.67 15.76
C SER A 464 1.56 -52.28 14.36
N PHE A 465 1.63 -53.25 13.44
CA PHE A 465 2.08 -53.03 12.09
C PHE A 465 1.10 -52.18 11.26
N VAL A 466 -0.22 -52.38 11.40
CA VAL A 466 -1.23 -51.52 10.77
C VAL A 466 -1.04 -50.07 11.20
N LEU A 467 -0.81 -49.80 12.49
CA LEU A 467 -0.61 -48.44 13.01
C LEU A 467 0.70 -47.81 12.51
N VAL A 468 1.81 -48.57 12.52
CA VAL A 468 3.11 -48.10 12.02
C VAL A 468 3.05 -47.80 10.53
N ASN A 469 2.44 -48.69 9.73
CA ASN A 469 2.35 -48.48 8.29
C ASN A 469 1.39 -47.33 7.95
N ARG A 470 0.28 -47.19 8.70
CA ARG A 470 -0.64 -46.05 8.60
C ARG A 470 0.05 -44.72 8.92
N ALA A 471 0.88 -44.68 9.96
CA ALA A 471 1.67 -43.48 10.27
C ALA A 471 2.57 -43.08 9.08
N LYS A 472 3.21 -44.07 8.43
CA LYS A 472 4.10 -43.85 7.29
C LYS A 472 3.34 -43.46 6.02
N SER A 473 2.21 -44.10 5.72
CA SER A 473 1.43 -43.90 4.48
C SER A 473 0.51 -42.67 4.54
N LYS A 474 -0.11 -42.39 5.69
CA LYS A 474 -1.07 -41.28 5.85
C LYS A 474 -0.45 -40.03 6.49
N LEU A 475 0.26 -40.16 7.62
CA LEU A 475 0.80 -38.99 8.34
C LEU A 475 2.09 -38.45 7.70
N GLY A 476 2.93 -39.33 7.16
CA GLY A 476 4.22 -38.97 6.53
C GLY A 476 4.11 -37.92 5.42
N PRO A 477 3.24 -38.07 4.41
CA PRO A 477 3.05 -37.08 3.36
C PRO A 477 2.63 -35.71 3.89
N ALA A 478 1.74 -35.66 4.88
CA ALA A 478 1.30 -34.41 5.49
C ALA A 478 2.42 -33.74 6.29
N GLN A 479 3.19 -34.50 7.06
CA GLN A 479 4.37 -33.99 7.76
C GLN A 479 5.40 -33.39 6.79
N ASN A 480 5.69 -34.10 5.69
CA ASN A 480 6.61 -33.61 4.66
C ASN A 480 6.08 -32.32 4.00
N TYR A 481 4.78 -32.27 3.69
CA TYR A 481 4.15 -31.09 3.11
C TYR A 481 4.28 -29.85 4.01
N ILE A 482 3.96 -29.98 5.31
CA ILE A 482 4.11 -28.87 6.26
C ILE A 482 5.58 -28.46 6.38
N THR A 483 6.49 -29.42 6.46
CA THR A 483 7.94 -29.13 6.56
C THR A 483 8.43 -28.31 5.37
N HIS A 484 8.03 -28.68 4.16
CA HIS A 484 8.37 -27.96 2.93
C HIS A 484 7.69 -26.58 2.88
N LEU A 485 6.44 -26.48 3.33
CA LEU A 485 5.71 -25.22 3.34
C LEU A 485 6.32 -24.23 4.33
N MET A 486 6.72 -24.70 5.51
CA MET A 486 7.42 -23.90 6.50
C MET A 486 8.76 -23.40 5.98
N ALA A 487 9.53 -24.23 5.28
CA ALA A 487 10.77 -23.81 4.64
C ALA A 487 10.55 -22.74 3.57
N ASP A 488 9.49 -22.89 2.76
CA ASP A 488 9.11 -21.88 1.75
C ASP A 488 8.67 -20.56 2.40
N VAL A 489 7.87 -20.60 3.48
CA VAL A 489 7.43 -19.40 4.22
C VAL A 489 8.61 -18.69 4.90
N GLU A 490 9.51 -19.45 5.53
CA GLU A 490 10.75 -18.93 6.12
C GLU A 490 11.61 -18.22 5.07
N LEU A 491 11.78 -18.82 3.89
CA LEU A 491 12.52 -18.22 2.78
C LEU A 491 11.87 -16.92 2.30
N LEU A 492 10.54 -16.90 2.20
CA LEU A 492 9.78 -15.72 1.81
C LEU A 492 9.91 -14.60 2.84
N ALA A 493 9.79 -14.91 4.14
CA ALA A 493 9.94 -13.97 5.24
C ALA A 493 11.35 -13.39 5.28
N ALA A 494 12.38 -14.24 5.21
CA ALA A 494 13.78 -13.83 5.22
C ALA A 494 14.12 -12.91 4.03
N ALA A 495 13.64 -13.23 2.82
CA ALA A 495 13.87 -12.39 1.66
C ALA A 495 13.18 -11.02 1.78
N ASN A 496 11.96 -10.98 2.30
CA ASN A 496 11.20 -9.74 2.45
C ASN A 496 11.67 -8.89 3.63
N SER A 497 12.21 -9.48 4.69
CA SER A 497 12.86 -8.73 5.76
C SER A 497 14.02 -7.90 5.20
N LEU A 498 14.84 -8.46 4.31
CA LEU A 498 15.93 -7.73 3.67
C LEU A 498 15.44 -6.55 2.82
N VAL A 499 14.32 -6.72 2.11
CA VAL A 499 13.68 -5.63 1.35
C VAL A 499 13.19 -4.55 2.31
N ALA A 500 12.49 -4.93 3.37
CA ALA A 500 11.96 -3.99 4.34
C ALA A 500 13.08 -3.20 5.05
N VAL A 501 14.23 -3.82 5.36
CA VAL A 501 15.41 -3.10 5.86
C VAL A 501 15.88 -2.07 4.85
N LYS A 502 16.02 -2.45 3.58
CA LYS A 502 16.49 -1.54 2.52
C LYS A 502 15.53 -0.38 2.28
N GLU A 503 14.23 -0.65 2.19
CA GLU A 503 13.20 0.38 2.00
C GLU A 503 13.15 1.33 3.20
N ARG A 504 13.25 0.80 4.44
CA ARG A 504 13.33 1.63 5.66
C ARG A 504 14.55 2.54 5.62
N ASP A 505 15.73 1.99 5.34
CA ASP A 505 16.99 2.76 5.38
C ASP A 505 17.03 3.82 4.27
N ALA A 506 16.54 3.50 3.07
CA ALA A 506 16.40 4.47 1.98
C ALA A 506 15.44 5.62 2.36
N ALA A 507 14.30 5.30 2.95
CA ALA A 507 13.33 6.28 3.39
C ALA A 507 13.88 7.17 4.53
N LEU A 508 14.59 6.59 5.49
CA LEU A 508 15.24 7.34 6.57
C LEU A 508 16.32 8.30 6.05
N LEU A 509 17.14 7.87 5.08
CA LEU A 509 18.13 8.72 4.44
C LEU A 509 17.48 9.89 3.67
N GLU A 510 16.33 9.66 3.03
CA GLU A 510 15.60 10.72 2.37
C GLU A 510 15.02 11.74 3.36
N VAL A 511 14.48 11.27 4.49
CA VAL A 511 14.04 12.15 5.59
C VAL A 511 15.21 12.96 6.12
N GLU A 512 16.37 12.34 6.38
CA GLU A 512 17.57 13.04 6.86
C GLU A 512 18.05 14.13 5.90
N ARG A 513 17.90 13.90 4.59
CA ARG A 513 18.24 14.89 3.55
C ARG A 513 17.25 16.06 3.50
N VAL A 514 15.94 15.80 3.52
CA VAL A 514 14.90 16.81 3.21
C VAL A 514 14.40 17.56 4.45
N LYS A 515 14.35 16.91 5.62
CA LYS A 515 13.89 17.50 6.88
C LYS A 515 14.63 18.79 7.28
N PRO A 516 15.97 18.90 7.21
CA PRO A 516 16.64 20.16 7.54
C PRO A 516 16.30 21.30 6.58
N GLU A 517 16.02 21.00 5.30
CA GLU A 517 15.57 22.01 4.33
C GLU A 517 14.17 22.52 4.71
N LEU A 518 13.26 21.61 5.06
CA LEU A 518 11.91 21.95 5.50
C LEU A 518 11.92 22.81 6.77
N ASP A 519 12.77 22.48 7.75
CA ASP A 519 12.87 23.22 9.01
C ASP A 519 13.49 24.62 8.80
N ARG A 520 14.48 24.73 7.91
CA ARG A 520 15.00 26.04 7.47
C ARG A 520 13.89 26.87 6.82
N MET A 521 13.11 26.29 5.92
CA MET A 521 11.99 27.00 5.27
C MET A 521 10.94 27.45 6.29
N LYS A 522 10.54 26.60 7.23
CA LYS A 522 9.62 26.97 8.32
C LYS A 522 10.12 28.17 9.10
N SER A 523 11.41 28.18 9.47
CA SER A 523 12.00 29.30 10.21
C SER A 523 12.11 30.60 9.38
N SER A 524 12.33 30.48 8.07
CA SER A 524 12.46 31.64 7.18
C SER A 524 11.13 32.22 6.71
N LYS A 525 10.01 31.52 6.92
CA LYS A 525 8.68 31.94 6.48
C LYS A 525 8.31 33.32 7.03
N ASP A 526 8.42 33.49 8.35
CA ASP A 526 8.01 34.73 9.01
C ASP A 526 8.91 35.89 8.57
N LEU A 527 10.23 35.65 8.44
CA LEU A 527 11.20 36.62 7.93
C LEU A 527 10.88 37.06 6.50
N LEU A 528 10.47 36.13 5.63
CA LEU A 528 10.06 36.43 4.27
C LEU A 528 8.77 37.25 4.24
N GLU A 529 7.77 36.88 5.05
CA GLU A 529 6.50 37.59 5.12
C GLU A 529 6.67 39.03 5.62
N GLU A 530 7.47 39.23 6.67
CA GLU A 530 7.84 40.55 7.19
C GLU A 530 8.61 41.37 6.16
N GLY A 531 9.60 40.77 5.48
CA GLY A 531 10.38 41.44 4.43
C GLY A 531 9.52 41.93 3.27
N LEU A 532 8.54 41.13 2.83
CA LEU A 532 7.63 41.51 1.74
C LEU A 532 6.69 42.66 2.13
N VAL A 533 6.18 42.66 3.36
CA VAL A 533 5.32 43.75 3.86
C VAL A 533 6.12 45.05 4.01
N ALA A 534 7.34 44.96 4.55
CA ALA A 534 8.22 46.11 4.70
C ALA A 534 8.58 46.75 3.35
N GLU A 535 8.86 45.93 2.32
CA GLU A 535 9.17 46.43 0.98
C GLU A 535 7.95 47.04 0.28
N GLU A 536 6.75 46.44 0.43
CA GLU A 536 5.48 47.00 -0.06
C GLU A 536 5.24 48.41 0.52
N GLU A 537 5.39 48.57 1.85
CA GLU A 537 5.15 49.82 2.55
C GLU A 537 6.19 50.90 2.19
N SER A 538 7.48 50.51 2.16
CA SER A 538 8.60 51.36 1.77
C SER A 538 8.42 51.91 0.35
N ALA A 539 8.14 51.03 -0.64
CA ALA A 539 7.94 51.43 -2.03
C ALA A 539 6.74 52.36 -2.20
N THR A 540 5.61 52.02 -1.58
CA THR A 540 4.38 52.83 -1.68
C THR A 540 4.57 54.21 -1.05
N SER A 541 5.18 54.27 0.14
CA SER A 541 5.42 55.53 0.85
C SER A 541 6.38 56.46 0.11
N LYS A 542 7.45 55.90 -0.47
CA LYS A 542 8.40 56.65 -1.33
C LYS A 542 7.71 57.25 -2.55
N VAL A 543 6.92 56.46 -3.28
CA VAL A 543 6.21 56.95 -4.47
C VAL A 543 5.18 58.01 -4.10
N VAL A 544 4.39 57.81 -3.04
CA VAL A 544 3.39 58.79 -2.61
C VAL A 544 4.05 60.11 -2.21
N SER A 545 5.10 60.09 -1.39
CA SER A 545 5.79 61.31 -0.95
C SER A 545 6.47 62.05 -2.11
N GLN A 546 7.14 61.34 -3.03
CA GLN A 546 7.74 61.95 -4.22
C GLN A 546 6.68 62.53 -5.17
N SER A 547 5.58 61.81 -5.36
CA SER A 547 4.43 62.26 -6.18
C SER A 547 3.80 63.54 -5.61
N GLN A 548 3.57 63.58 -4.29
CA GLN A 548 3.02 64.75 -3.62
C GLN A 548 3.90 65.98 -3.80
N LEU A 549 5.22 65.83 -3.60
CA LEU A 549 6.17 66.93 -3.77
C LEU A 549 6.20 67.43 -5.22
N SER A 550 6.30 66.53 -6.20
CA SER A 550 6.36 66.88 -7.62
C SER A 550 5.08 67.58 -8.10
N LEU A 551 3.90 67.02 -7.76
CA LEU A 551 2.61 67.60 -8.15
C LEU A 551 2.34 68.93 -7.44
N ARG A 552 2.77 69.09 -6.18
CA ARG A 552 2.67 70.36 -5.47
C ARG A 552 3.52 71.44 -6.12
N LEU A 553 4.75 71.11 -6.52
CA LEU A 553 5.62 72.03 -7.26
C LEU A 553 5.04 72.40 -8.62
N ALA A 554 4.45 71.43 -9.33
CA ALA A 554 3.75 71.69 -10.59
C ALA A 554 2.53 72.61 -10.40
N LEU A 555 1.73 72.37 -9.36
CA LEU A 555 0.58 73.21 -9.01
C LEU A 555 1.01 74.63 -8.60
N ASP A 556 2.13 74.77 -7.89
CA ASP A 556 2.72 76.08 -7.54
C ASP A 556 3.18 76.85 -8.79
N ARG A 557 3.80 76.17 -9.78
CA ARG A 557 4.19 76.75 -11.07
C ARG A 557 2.97 77.22 -11.87
N VAL A 558 1.94 76.37 -11.97
CA VAL A 558 0.66 76.74 -12.59
C VAL A 558 0.02 77.94 -11.88
N GLY A 559 0.08 77.98 -10.54
CA GLY A 559 -0.38 79.10 -9.74
C GLY A 559 0.33 80.44 -10.01
N ARG A 560 1.54 80.41 -10.58
CA ARG A 560 2.30 81.60 -11.01
C ARG A 560 2.03 81.99 -12.47
N GLY A 561 1.20 81.23 -13.19
CA GLY A 561 0.95 81.40 -14.62
C GLY A 561 2.10 80.93 -15.52
N GLU A 562 2.98 80.07 -15.00
CA GLU A 562 4.11 79.48 -15.73
C GLU A 562 3.69 78.15 -16.38
N TYR A 563 4.15 77.90 -17.59
CA TYR A 563 3.89 76.65 -18.30
C TYR A 563 4.98 75.61 -18.02
N ALA A 564 4.65 74.33 -18.16
CA ALA A 564 5.64 73.25 -18.09
C ALA A 564 6.68 73.37 -19.23
N PRO A 565 7.93 72.93 -18.99
CA PRO A 565 8.95 72.95 -20.03
C PRO A 565 8.50 72.13 -21.24
N GLY A 566 8.54 72.74 -22.44
CA GLY A 566 8.11 72.11 -23.69
C GLY A 566 6.73 72.53 -24.20
N LEU A 567 5.91 73.24 -23.41
CA LEU A 567 4.69 73.90 -23.90
C LEU A 567 4.98 75.35 -24.30
N THR A 568 4.46 75.76 -25.46
CA THR A 568 4.51 77.17 -25.91
C THR A 568 3.32 77.94 -25.36
N ALA A 569 3.55 79.18 -24.90
CA ALA A 569 2.48 80.09 -24.52
C ALA A 569 1.57 80.40 -25.74
N PRO A 570 0.24 80.43 -25.58
CA PRO A 570 -0.67 80.82 -26.64
C PRO A 570 -0.44 82.29 -27.03
N VAL A 571 -0.71 82.62 -28.29
CA VAL A 571 -0.52 83.97 -28.84
C VAL A 571 -1.75 84.82 -28.55
N TYR A 572 -1.55 86.03 -28.05
CA TYR A 572 -2.66 86.93 -27.69
C TYR A 572 -3.34 87.50 -28.96
N PRO A 573 -4.64 87.25 -29.20
CA PRO A 573 -5.36 87.64 -30.41
C PRO A 573 -5.87 89.10 -30.41
N GLY A 574 -5.67 89.85 -29.31
CA GLY A 574 -6.17 91.21 -29.13
C GLY A 574 -7.39 91.31 -28.20
N LEU A 575 -7.88 92.54 -27.96
CA LEU A 575 -8.88 92.85 -26.93
C LEU A 575 -10.21 92.08 -27.10
N LEU A 576 -10.71 91.95 -28.33
CA LEU A 576 -11.98 91.27 -28.62
C LEU A 576 -11.89 89.73 -28.43
N GLY A 577 -10.67 89.17 -28.42
CA GLY A 577 -10.41 87.74 -28.24
C GLY A 577 -9.85 87.37 -26.87
N ALA A 578 -9.92 88.27 -25.88
CA ALA A 578 -9.40 88.03 -24.53
C ALA A 578 -10.04 86.80 -23.85
N TRP A 579 -11.31 86.51 -24.16
CA TRP A 579 -12.04 85.35 -23.65
C TRP A 579 -11.50 84.04 -24.22
N ASP A 580 -11.30 83.98 -25.55
CA ASP A 580 -10.73 82.82 -26.23
C ASP A 580 -9.27 82.59 -25.79
N TYR A 581 -8.50 83.67 -25.62
CA TYR A 581 -7.16 83.60 -25.06
C TYR A 581 -7.14 83.03 -23.64
N ALA A 582 -8.05 83.47 -22.75
CA ALA A 582 -8.16 82.91 -21.41
C ALA A 582 -8.51 81.41 -21.43
N ALA A 583 -9.37 80.97 -22.36
CA ALA A 583 -9.69 79.57 -22.56
C ALA A 583 -8.47 78.75 -23.02
N GLU A 584 -7.70 79.26 -23.98
CA GLU A 584 -6.48 78.63 -24.47
C GLU A 584 -5.38 78.55 -23.41
N VAL A 585 -5.19 79.64 -22.64
CA VAL A 585 -4.25 79.69 -21.51
C VAL A 585 -4.64 78.70 -20.41
N ARG A 586 -5.92 78.64 -20.04
CA ARG A 586 -6.46 77.66 -19.08
C ARG A 586 -6.22 76.23 -19.55
N LYS A 587 -6.49 75.94 -20.82
CA LYS A 587 -6.22 74.63 -21.42
C LYS A 587 -4.72 74.28 -21.43
N ALA A 588 -3.85 75.24 -21.74
CA ALA A 588 -2.40 75.05 -21.74
C ALA A 588 -1.83 74.82 -20.32
N LEU A 589 -2.34 75.54 -19.31
CA LEU A 589 -1.97 75.33 -17.91
C LEU A 589 -2.48 73.98 -17.38
N LEU A 590 -3.70 73.57 -17.72
CA LEU A 590 -4.18 72.21 -17.41
C LEU A 590 -3.36 71.13 -18.12
N ALA A 591 -2.94 71.35 -19.36
CA ALA A 591 -2.05 70.43 -20.09
C ALA A 591 -0.65 70.35 -19.44
N SER A 592 -0.17 71.43 -18.82
CA SER A 592 1.08 71.43 -18.06
C SER A 592 0.99 70.55 -16.80
N LEU A 593 -0.17 70.55 -16.13
CA LEU A 593 -0.44 69.67 -15.00
C LEU A 593 -0.60 68.20 -15.45
N ASP A 594 -1.26 67.97 -16.59
CA ASP A 594 -1.32 66.65 -17.23
C ASP A 594 0.09 66.10 -17.55
N MET A 595 1.03 66.95 -17.97
CA MET A 595 2.43 66.53 -18.18
C MET A 595 3.14 66.16 -16.88
N ALA A 596 2.95 66.92 -15.80
CA ALA A 596 3.51 66.60 -14.49
C ALA A 596 2.96 65.26 -13.95
N VAL A 597 1.67 64.98 -14.18
CA VAL A 597 1.08 63.68 -13.86
C VAL A 597 1.76 62.54 -14.64
N ARG A 598 2.05 62.73 -15.94
CA ARG A 598 2.78 61.71 -16.73
C ARG A 598 4.18 61.45 -16.22
N GLU A 599 4.88 62.51 -15.79
CA GLU A 599 6.23 62.42 -15.23
C GLU A 599 6.21 61.61 -13.93
N VAL A 600 5.26 61.92 -13.03
CA VAL A 600 5.05 61.17 -11.79
C VAL A 600 4.67 59.71 -12.04
N GLU A 601 3.81 59.44 -13.03
CA GLU A 601 3.51 58.05 -13.42
C GLU A 601 4.73 57.33 -13.99
N ASN A 602 5.61 58.01 -14.73
CA ASN A 602 6.85 57.41 -15.25
C ASN A 602 7.86 57.12 -14.13
N ASP A 603 8.04 58.05 -13.18
CA ASP A 603 8.86 57.83 -11.99
C ASP A 603 8.35 56.64 -11.18
N ALA A 604 7.02 56.56 -10.99
CA ALA A 604 6.39 55.43 -10.32
C ALA A 604 6.63 54.10 -11.06
N ARG A 605 6.57 54.09 -12.40
CA ARG A 605 6.89 52.89 -13.22
C ARG A 605 8.32 52.42 -13.02
N LEU A 606 9.29 53.34 -12.99
CA LEU A 606 10.71 53.03 -12.81
C LEU A 606 10.99 52.48 -11.41
N LEU A 607 10.51 53.17 -10.37
CA LEU A 607 10.66 52.73 -8.98
C LEU A 607 9.97 51.39 -8.72
N THR A 608 8.80 51.16 -9.32
CA THR A 608 8.09 49.86 -9.23
C THR A 608 8.88 48.75 -9.91
N ALA A 609 9.54 49.02 -11.04
CA ALA A 609 10.35 48.01 -11.72
C ALA A 609 11.57 47.58 -10.87
N GLU A 610 12.27 48.55 -10.27
CA GLU A 610 13.41 48.32 -9.38
C GLU A 610 13.01 47.54 -8.12
N THR A 611 11.89 47.92 -7.51
CA THR A 611 11.39 47.23 -6.30
C THR A 611 10.87 45.83 -6.60
N VAL A 612 10.25 45.59 -7.77
CA VAL A 612 9.91 44.23 -8.20
C VAL A 612 11.17 43.38 -8.39
N THR A 613 12.25 43.92 -8.96
CA THR A 613 13.52 43.18 -9.06
C THR A 613 14.10 42.85 -7.69
N HIS A 614 14.04 43.78 -6.74
CA HIS A 614 14.46 43.53 -5.35
C HIS A 614 13.61 42.46 -4.66
N ILE A 615 12.27 42.46 -4.84
CA ILE A 615 11.39 41.40 -4.33
C ILE A 615 11.75 40.04 -4.93
N THR A 616 12.11 39.99 -6.22
CA THR A 616 12.57 38.73 -6.83
C THR A 616 13.89 38.23 -6.23
N GLU A 617 14.83 39.13 -5.91
CA GLU A 617 16.09 38.78 -5.24
C GLU A 617 15.87 38.27 -3.80
N ILE A 618 14.96 38.89 -3.05
CA ILE A 618 14.52 38.39 -1.74
C ILE A 618 13.97 36.96 -1.87
N GLY A 619 13.18 36.70 -2.93
CA GLY A 619 12.66 35.38 -3.22
C GLY A 619 13.73 34.33 -3.52
N GLU A 620 14.74 34.67 -4.33
CA GLU A 620 15.84 33.76 -4.67
C GLU A 620 16.69 33.35 -3.46
N LYS A 621 16.82 34.22 -2.46
CA LYS A 621 17.55 33.92 -1.22
C LYS A 621 16.85 32.89 -0.34
N HIS A 622 15.52 32.87 -0.36
CA HIS A 622 14.69 32.05 0.54
C HIS A 622 14.07 30.82 -0.12
N LEU A 623 14.01 30.76 -1.46
CA LEU A 623 13.58 29.56 -2.18
C LEU A 623 14.72 28.53 -2.31
N PRO A 624 14.40 27.23 -2.27
CA PRO A 624 15.36 26.19 -2.58
C PRO A 624 15.78 26.22 -4.06
N SER A 625 17.01 25.78 -4.35
CA SER A 625 17.60 25.76 -5.70
C SER A 625 16.81 24.95 -6.73
N ASP A 626 16.06 23.95 -6.27
CA ASP A 626 15.26 23.04 -7.10
C ASP A 626 13.85 23.57 -7.39
N GLY A 627 13.48 24.74 -6.84
CA GLY A 627 12.15 25.32 -7.01
C GLY A 627 11.92 25.94 -8.40
N GLU A 628 10.66 25.96 -8.84
CA GLU A 628 10.27 26.63 -10.08
C GLU A 628 10.61 28.13 -10.03
N LYS A 629 11.46 28.58 -10.97
CA LYS A 629 11.82 30.00 -11.10
C LYS A 629 10.65 30.83 -11.63
N CYS A 630 10.65 32.11 -11.28
CA CYS A 630 9.69 33.08 -11.82
C CYS A 630 9.78 33.16 -13.35
N ARG A 631 8.71 32.77 -14.05
CA ARG A 631 8.61 32.97 -15.51
C ARG A 631 7.97 34.31 -15.88
N ARG A 632 7.37 35.01 -14.91
CA ARG A 632 6.64 36.26 -15.15
C ARG A 632 7.62 37.43 -15.09
N VAL A 633 7.67 38.19 -16.18
CA VAL A 633 8.44 39.43 -16.28
C VAL A 633 7.47 40.59 -16.09
N PHE A 634 7.82 41.51 -15.20
CA PHE A 634 7.03 42.72 -14.98
C PHE A 634 7.15 43.66 -16.18
N ASN A 635 6.01 44.12 -16.70
CA ASN A 635 5.97 45.11 -17.78
C ASN A 635 5.51 46.48 -17.21
N PRO A 636 6.43 47.45 -17.02
CA PRO A 636 6.08 48.76 -16.46
C PRO A 636 5.11 49.56 -17.32
N GLN A 637 5.10 49.34 -18.65
CA GLN A 637 4.22 50.09 -19.56
C GLN A 637 2.74 49.70 -19.42
N ALA A 638 2.45 48.54 -18.82
CA ALA A 638 1.09 48.12 -18.51
C ALA A 638 0.52 48.84 -17.26
N MET A 639 1.36 49.48 -16.45
CA MET A 639 0.89 50.27 -15.30
C MET A 639 0.21 51.55 -15.76
N PHE A 640 -0.89 51.89 -15.08
CA PHE A 640 -1.75 53.04 -15.38
C PHE A 640 -2.39 52.99 -16.79
N TYR A 641 -2.25 51.85 -17.49
CA TYR A 641 -2.92 51.63 -18.76
C TYR A 641 -4.41 51.41 -18.51
N ASN A 642 -5.25 52.27 -19.09
CA ASN A 642 -6.69 52.19 -18.94
C ASN A 642 -7.31 51.70 -20.26
N PRO A 643 -7.57 50.38 -20.43
CA PRO A 643 -8.16 49.87 -21.66
C PRO A 643 -9.63 50.32 -21.70
N THR A 644 -9.95 51.17 -22.66
CA THR A 644 -11.30 51.60 -23.09
C THR A 644 -11.89 52.86 -22.44
N ARG A 645 -11.90 53.92 -23.27
CA ARG A 645 -12.89 54.99 -23.31
C ARG A 645 -14.30 54.43 -23.59
N LYS A 646 -14.94 53.79 -22.61
CA LYS A 646 -16.41 53.66 -22.56
C LYS A 646 -16.92 54.29 -21.27
N ILE A 647 -16.77 55.61 -21.20
CA ILE A 647 -17.33 56.45 -20.14
C ILE A 647 -18.86 56.41 -20.28
N ARG A 648 -19.54 55.72 -19.35
CA ARG A 648 -20.93 56.05 -19.03
C ARG A 648 -20.93 57.53 -18.62
N ARG A 649 -21.73 58.33 -19.32
CA ARG A 649 -21.92 59.77 -19.05
C ARG A 649 -22.53 59.95 -17.65
N THR A 650 -21.69 59.95 -16.61
CA THR A 650 -22.03 60.51 -15.31
C THR A 650 -21.36 61.87 -15.25
N SER A 651 -22.16 62.91 -15.41
CA SER A 651 -21.78 64.33 -15.34
C SER A 651 -21.48 64.75 -13.90
N GLY A 652 -20.44 64.17 -13.31
CA GLY A 652 -19.88 64.50 -12.01
C GLY A 652 -18.36 64.66 -12.12
N LEU A 653 -17.81 65.62 -11.37
CA LEU A 653 -16.41 66.05 -11.37
C LEU A 653 -15.44 64.98 -10.81
N GLN A 654 -15.49 63.74 -11.30
CA GLN A 654 -14.81 62.58 -10.69
C GLN A 654 -13.60 62.05 -11.48
N SER A 655 -13.09 62.78 -12.48
CA SER A 655 -11.89 62.36 -13.23
C SER A 655 -10.63 63.04 -12.67
N VAL A 656 -10.17 62.64 -11.49
CA VAL A 656 -8.82 62.94 -11.00
C VAL A 656 -7.86 61.98 -11.71
N GLY A 657 -7.18 62.50 -12.74
CA GLY A 657 -6.84 61.72 -13.93
C GLY A 657 -5.96 62.47 -14.92
N LEU A 658 -5.23 61.70 -15.72
CA LEU A 658 -4.67 62.18 -16.98
C LEU A 658 -5.81 62.69 -17.89
N GLY A 659 -5.79 63.97 -18.27
CA GLY A 659 -6.80 64.59 -19.15
C GLY A 659 -7.59 65.74 -18.51
N LEU A 660 -6.99 66.44 -17.54
CA LEU A 660 -7.56 67.64 -16.93
C LEU A 660 -7.87 68.72 -17.98
N ALA A 661 -7.04 68.84 -19.01
CA ALA A 661 -7.26 69.76 -20.14
C ALA A 661 -8.50 69.42 -20.99
N GLY A 662 -8.98 68.17 -20.94
CA GLY A 662 -10.18 67.70 -21.64
C GLY A 662 -11.46 67.79 -20.81
N ASN A 663 -11.37 68.11 -19.52
CA ASN A 663 -12.51 68.25 -18.64
C ASN A 663 -13.23 69.58 -18.92
N SER A 664 -14.49 69.52 -19.37
CA SER A 664 -15.28 70.71 -19.71
C SER A 664 -15.60 71.61 -18.51
N ALA A 665 -15.60 71.05 -17.30
CA ALA A 665 -15.84 71.83 -16.08
C ALA A 665 -14.62 72.68 -15.70
N LEU A 666 -13.42 72.10 -15.78
CA LEU A 666 -12.16 72.79 -15.42
C LEU A 666 -11.65 73.70 -16.55
N SER A 667 -12.01 73.42 -17.80
CA SER A 667 -11.65 74.23 -18.96
C SER A 667 -12.59 75.42 -19.21
N SER A 668 -13.71 75.51 -18.49
CA SER A 668 -14.62 76.66 -18.57
C SER A 668 -13.96 77.93 -18.01
N VAL A 669 -14.04 79.02 -18.76
CA VAL A 669 -13.49 80.33 -18.37
C VAL A 669 -14.45 81.00 -17.39
N VAL A 670 -13.91 81.50 -16.28
CA VAL A 670 -14.66 82.26 -15.28
C VAL A 670 -14.32 83.74 -15.42
N VAL A 671 -15.27 84.64 -15.11
CA VAL A 671 -15.05 86.10 -15.20
C VAL A 671 -13.83 86.56 -14.38
N SER A 672 -13.54 85.88 -13.26
CA SER A 672 -12.36 86.13 -12.41
C SER A 672 -11.02 85.78 -13.07
N ASP A 673 -11.01 85.03 -14.18
CA ASP A 673 -9.80 84.71 -14.94
C ASP A 673 -9.28 85.91 -15.73
N ILE A 674 -10.18 86.79 -16.16
CA ILE A 674 -9.87 87.97 -16.98
C ILE A 674 -9.82 89.20 -16.07
N PHE A 675 -10.75 89.30 -15.12
CA PHE A 675 -10.88 90.43 -14.21
C PHE A 675 -10.78 89.97 -12.75
N ASP A 676 -9.56 89.87 -12.24
CA ASP A 676 -9.31 89.59 -10.83
C ASP A 676 -9.37 90.88 -10.00
N LEU A 677 -10.58 91.26 -9.58
CA LEU A 677 -10.81 92.46 -8.77
C LEU A 677 -10.14 92.39 -7.38
N GLN A 678 -9.90 91.19 -6.82
CA GLN A 678 -9.30 91.05 -5.50
C GLN A 678 -7.83 91.47 -5.49
N HIS A 679 -7.07 91.12 -6.54
CA HIS A 679 -5.67 91.51 -6.66
C HIS A 679 -5.49 93.03 -6.93
N PHE A 680 -6.43 93.65 -7.65
CA PHE A 680 -6.43 95.11 -7.87
C PHE A 680 -6.72 95.88 -6.58
N PHE A 681 -7.63 95.42 -5.72
CA PHE A 681 -7.87 96.03 -4.40
C PHE A 681 -6.66 95.89 -3.47
N PHE A 682 -6.01 94.71 -3.41
CA PHE A 682 -4.85 94.48 -2.54
C PHE A 682 -3.61 95.32 -2.95
N LEU A 683 -3.39 95.56 -4.25
CA LEU A 683 -2.30 96.44 -4.70
C LEU A 683 -2.48 97.89 -4.24
N THR A 684 -3.73 98.38 -4.17
CA THR A 684 -4.01 99.74 -3.69
C THR A 684 -3.74 99.93 -2.20
N GLU A 685 -3.67 98.83 -1.42
CA GLU A 685 -3.38 98.85 0.01
C GLU A 685 -1.86 98.82 0.33
N SER A 686 -1.02 98.45 -0.65
CA SER A 686 0.43 98.25 -0.50
C SER A 686 1.32 99.48 -0.78
N VAL A 687 0.75 100.68 -0.81
CA VAL A 687 1.50 101.93 -1.01
C VAL A 687 2.42 102.21 0.21
N PRO A 688 3.70 102.60 0.03
CA PRO A 688 4.65 102.75 1.14
C PRO A 688 4.23 103.80 2.18
N SER A 689 4.44 103.49 3.47
CA SER A 689 4.01 104.27 4.64
C SER A 689 4.53 105.72 4.74
N ALA A 690 5.39 106.19 3.83
CA ALA A 690 5.93 107.56 3.84
C ALA A 690 4.97 108.61 3.27
N VAL A 691 3.91 108.18 2.54
CA VAL A 691 2.89 109.10 1.98
C VAL A 691 1.63 109.13 2.86
N THR A 692 1.54 108.26 3.88
CA THR A 692 0.31 108.00 4.64
C THR A 692 0.00 109.01 5.75
N GLU A 693 0.97 109.82 6.20
CA GLU A 693 0.72 110.81 7.26
C GLU A 693 -0.09 112.05 6.83
N LYS A 694 -0.22 112.32 5.52
CA LYS A 694 -1.00 113.47 5.01
C LYS A 694 -2.39 113.11 4.49
N ILE A 695 -2.81 111.85 4.60
CA ILE A 695 -4.09 111.35 4.10
C ILE A 695 -4.84 110.63 5.23
N SER A 696 -4.93 111.30 6.38
CA SER A 696 -5.60 110.78 7.58
C SER A 696 -7.14 110.82 7.57
N PRO A 697 -7.87 111.64 6.76
CA PRO A 697 -9.33 111.66 6.85
C PRO A 697 -10.05 110.65 5.93
N LEU A 698 -9.34 109.96 5.03
CA LEU A 698 -9.96 109.04 4.05
C LEU A 698 -10.04 107.57 4.52
N ARG A 699 -9.30 107.19 5.57
CA ARG A 699 -9.25 105.81 6.06
C ARG A 699 -10.36 105.48 7.07
N ASP A 700 -10.99 106.49 7.68
CA ASP A 700 -12.09 106.35 8.66
C ASP A 700 -13.49 106.30 8.02
N LEU A 701 -13.61 106.45 6.70
CA LEU A 701 -14.91 106.49 6.00
C LEU A 701 -15.37 105.11 5.46
N ILE A 702 -14.68 104.02 5.81
CA ILE A 702 -15.05 102.66 5.40
C ILE A 702 -15.31 101.81 6.66
N PRO A 703 -16.53 101.79 7.20
CA PRO A 703 -16.87 100.88 8.28
C PRO A 703 -17.14 99.47 7.71
N LEU A 704 -16.22 98.55 8.05
CA LEU A 704 -16.40 97.13 8.42
C LEU A 704 -17.33 96.21 7.56
N SER A 705 -16.96 94.95 7.33
CA SER A 705 -16.87 93.94 8.41
C SER A 705 -16.21 92.64 7.97
N LYS A 706 -15.63 91.95 8.97
CA LYS A 706 -14.73 90.79 8.86
C LYS A 706 -15.44 89.46 9.10
N GLU A 707 -16.76 89.39 8.96
CA GLU A 707 -17.54 88.18 9.19
C GLU A 707 -18.73 88.11 8.21
N VAL A 708 -18.57 87.44 7.08
CA VAL A 708 -19.63 86.63 6.45
C VAL A 708 -18.96 85.50 5.69
N SER A 709 -19.30 84.28 6.10
CA SER A 709 -19.01 83.00 5.49
C SER A 709 -19.30 82.95 3.99
N SER A 710 -18.52 82.14 3.29
CA SER A 710 -18.74 81.59 1.95
C SER A 710 -20.22 81.43 1.58
N ILE A 711 -20.54 81.78 0.32
CA ILE A 711 -21.86 81.74 -0.36
C ILE A 711 -22.62 83.09 -0.26
N GLY A 712 -22.24 84.05 -1.12
CA GLY A 712 -23.01 85.30 -1.25
C GLY A 712 -22.35 86.48 -1.98
N ALA A 713 -21.10 86.36 -2.44
CA ALA A 713 -20.33 87.49 -3.00
C ALA A 713 -20.19 87.45 -4.54
N ALA A 714 -21.28 87.17 -5.27
CA ALA A 714 -21.25 87.04 -6.75
C ALA A 714 -22.10 88.07 -7.51
N SER A 715 -22.54 89.19 -6.91
CA SER A 715 -23.48 90.11 -7.57
C SER A 715 -23.16 91.60 -7.55
N LEU A 716 -21.89 92.02 -7.41
CA LEU A 716 -21.54 93.44 -7.37
C LEU A 716 -20.34 93.76 -8.28
N ALA A 717 -20.58 93.92 -9.59
CA ALA A 717 -19.81 94.79 -10.51
C ALA A 717 -20.26 94.71 -11.98
N VAL A 718 -21.57 94.71 -12.26
CA VAL A 718 -22.10 95.04 -13.61
C VAL A 718 -23.24 96.02 -13.43
N GLY A 719 -22.91 97.30 -13.41
CA GLY A 719 -23.85 98.39 -13.13
C GLY A 719 -23.66 99.59 -14.02
N ALA A 720 -23.45 99.38 -15.33
CA ALA A 720 -23.47 100.46 -16.32
C ALA A 720 -24.52 100.29 -17.44
N PHE A 721 -25.22 99.16 -17.59
CA PHE A 721 -26.23 99.01 -18.68
C PHE A 721 -27.49 98.15 -18.42
N SER A 722 -27.98 97.91 -17.19
CA SER A 722 -29.32 97.31 -17.02
C SER A 722 -30.23 98.09 -16.07
N VAL A 723 -31.12 98.89 -16.65
CA VAL A 723 -32.31 99.41 -15.97
C VAL A 723 -33.42 98.39 -16.19
N VAL A 724 -33.89 97.73 -15.12
CA VAL A 724 -35.26 97.20 -14.87
C VAL A 724 -35.21 96.26 -13.65
N GLY A 725 -36.01 96.53 -12.61
CA GLY A 725 -36.45 95.51 -11.63
C GLY A 725 -35.93 95.66 -10.19
N GLY A 726 -36.71 96.32 -9.33
CA GLY A 726 -36.38 96.71 -7.95
C GLY A 726 -35.95 95.62 -6.96
N LYS A 727 -34.99 95.97 -6.10
CA LYS A 727 -35.05 95.88 -4.62
C LYS A 727 -33.90 96.70 -4.01
N ALA A 728 -34.29 97.70 -3.24
CA ALA A 728 -33.43 98.78 -2.74
C ALA A 728 -32.74 98.36 -1.44
N LEU A 729 -31.40 98.27 -1.43
CA LEU A 729 -30.57 98.30 -0.20
C LEU A 729 -29.07 98.60 -0.47
N ALA A 730 -28.72 99.13 -1.65
CA ALA A 730 -27.34 99.47 -2.02
C ALA A 730 -27.21 100.92 -2.57
N LEU A 731 -28.04 101.85 -2.08
CA LEU A 731 -28.02 103.27 -2.47
C LEU A 731 -27.40 104.20 -1.40
N ARG A 732 -27.04 103.70 -0.21
CA ARG A 732 -26.54 104.56 0.88
C ARG A 732 -25.03 104.84 0.78
N THR A 733 -24.23 103.88 0.31
CA THR A 733 -22.78 104.02 0.16
C THR A 733 -22.35 104.83 -1.07
N LEU A 734 -23.14 104.82 -2.14
CA LEU A 734 -22.90 105.64 -3.34
C LEU A 734 -23.26 107.12 -3.13
N VAL A 735 -24.18 107.42 -2.21
CA VAL A 735 -24.57 108.80 -1.87
C VAL A 735 -23.55 109.43 -0.90
N GLU A 736 -23.02 108.69 0.09
CA GLU A 736 -21.97 109.19 0.98
C GLU A 736 -20.62 109.42 0.26
N THR A 737 -20.23 108.53 -0.66
CA THR A 737 -19.03 108.73 -1.48
C THR A 737 -19.17 109.89 -2.48
N ALA A 738 -20.37 110.16 -3.00
CA ALA A 738 -20.64 111.34 -3.83
C ALA A 738 -20.66 112.65 -3.02
N ILE A 739 -21.12 112.62 -1.77
CA ILE A 739 -21.16 113.79 -0.87
C ILE A 739 -19.75 114.18 -0.42
N HIS A 740 -18.85 113.24 -0.13
CA HIS A 740 -17.45 113.57 0.22
C HIS A 740 -16.57 113.95 -0.97
N LEU A 741 -16.93 113.53 -2.20
CA LEU A 741 -16.32 114.04 -3.44
C LEU A 741 -16.76 115.48 -3.76
N SER A 742 -17.89 115.95 -3.22
CA SER A 742 -18.39 117.31 -3.44
C SER A 742 -17.61 118.38 -2.65
N ASP A 743 -16.99 118.03 -1.51
CA ASP A 743 -16.15 118.95 -0.74
C ASP A 743 -14.77 119.22 -1.39
N LEU A 744 -14.27 118.27 -2.20
CA LEU A 744 -13.09 118.48 -3.05
C LEU A 744 -13.41 119.38 -4.27
N ALA A 745 -14.69 119.61 -4.57
CA ALA A 745 -15.17 120.39 -5.70
C ALA A 745 -15.43 121.89 -5.40
N SER A 746 -15.03 122.40 -4.21
CA SER A 746 -15.18 123.81 -3.82
C SER A 746 -14.20 124.79 -4.48
N ASN A 747 -13.13 124.30 -5.13
CA ASN A 747 -12.15 125.13 -5.83
C ASN A 747 -12.53 125.30 -7.34
N PRO A 748 -12.70 126.53 -7.85
CA PRO A 748 -13.13 126.79 -9.23
C PRO A 748 -12.15 126.28 -10.30
N VAL A 749 -10.87 126.08 -9.95
CA VAL A 749 -9.86 125.48 -10.83
C VAL A 749 -10.00 123.96 -10.89
N VAL A 750 -10.30 123.34 -9.75
CA VAL A 750 -10.50 121.89 -9.65
C VAL A 750 -11.77 121.47 -10.40
N ARG A 751 -12.86 122.21 -10.35
CA ARG A 751 -14.11 121.89 -11.10
C ARG A 751 -13.94 121.88 -12.63
N LYS A 752 -13.04 122.69 -13.19
CA LYS A 752 -12.78 122.71 -14.66
C LYS A 752 -11.89 121.56 -15.12
N TRP A 753 -10.98 121.10 -14.25
CA TRP A 753 -9.99 120.07 -14.58
C TRP A 753 -10.28 118.70 -13.97
N ALA A 754 -11.13 118.56 -12.96
CA ALA A 754 -11.41 117.28 -12.30
C ALA A 754 -12.09 116.29 -13.24
N GLY A 755 -13.11 116.69 -14.01
CA GLY A 755 -13.76 115.82 -15.00
C GLY A 755 -12.78 115.30 -16.06
N PRO A 756 -12.05 116.19 -16.77
CA PRO A 756 -11.02 115.78 -17.73
C PRO A 756 -9.87 114.99 -17.12
N ALA A 757 -9.37 115.37 -15.94
CA ALA A 757 -8.25 114.68 -15.28
C ALA A 757 -8.64 113.29 -14.77
N ILE A 758 -9.83 113.13 -14.17
CA ILE A 758 -10.40 111.83 -13.81
C ILE A 758 -10.67 111.01 -15.07
N GLY A 759 -11.15 111.63 -16.16
CA GLY A 759 -11.34 110.99 -17.45
C GLY A 759 -10.03 110.48 -18.07
N ILE A 760 -8.95 111.26 -18.00
CA ILE A 760 -7.61 110.86 -18.48
C ILE A 760 -6.99 109.80 -17.57
N LEU A 761 -7.12 109.93 -16.25
CA LEU A 761 -6.67 108.91 -15.30
C LEU A 761 -7.44 107.59 -15.48
N ALA A 762 -8.76 107.66 -15.67
CA ALA A 762 -9.60 106.49 -15.92
C ALA A 762 -9.28 105.87 -17.29
N ALA A 763 -9.14 106.67 -18.36
CA ALA A 763 -8.75 106.17 -19.68
C ALA A 763 -7.32 105.60 -19.69
N GLY A 764 -6.40 106.24 -18.97
CA GLY A 764 -5.02 105.78 -18.77
C GLY A 764 -4.96 104.48 -17.95
N ALA A 765 -5.75 104.36 -16.89
CA ALA A 765 -5.89 103.13 -16.11
C ALA A 765 -6.52 102.00 -16.94
N VAL A 766 -7.56 102.29 -17.73
CA VAL A 766 -8.18 101.31 -18.65
C VAL A 766 -7.19 100.89 -19.74
N ALA A 767 -6.46 101.83 -20.35
CA ALA A 767 -5.42 101.53 -21.33
C ALA A 767 -4.26 100.72 -20.73
N TYR A 768 -3.89 101.00 -19.48
CA TYR A 768 -2.89 100.25 -18.73
C TYR A 768 -3.36 98.81 -18.45
N VAL A 769 -4.60 98.63 -17.99
CA VAL A 769 -5.21 97.31 -17.80
C VAL A 769 -5.22 96.54 -19.12
N ILE A 770 -5.66 97.15 -20.22
CA ILE A 770 -5.70 96.55 -21.57
C ILE A 770 -4.29 96.16 -22.05
N TYR A 771 -3.29 97.00 -21.80
CA TYR A 771 -1.89 96.75 -22.14
C TYR A 771 -1.31 95.58 -21.32
N GLU A 772 -1.75 95.40 -20.07
CA GLU A 772 -1.23 94.37 -19.18
C GLU A 772 -2.00 93.04 -19.23
N LEU A 773 -3.20 92.99 -19.84
CA LEU A 773 -4.00 91.78 -20.09
C LEU A 773 -3.18 90.55 -20.53
N PRO A 774 -2.30 90.61 -21.56
CA PRO A 774 -1.54 89.44 -21.98
C PRO A 774 -0.58 88.88 -20.91
N ARG A 775 -0.19 89.67 -19.92
CA ARG A 775 0.68 89.23 -18.81
C ARG A 775 -0.09 88.86 -17.55
N THR A 776 -1.27 89.43 -17.33
CA THR A 776 -2.09 89.19 -16.13
C THR A 776 -3.01 87.98 -16.27
N ILE A 777 -3.56 87.71 -17.46
CA ILE A 777 -4.48 86.59 -17.70
C ILE A 777 -3.86 85.23 -17.30
N PRO A 778 -2.62 84.87 -17.70
CA PRO A 778 -2.00 83.61 -17.27
C PRO A 778 -1.85 83.47 -15.76
N ARG A 779 -1.55 84.57 -15.05
CA ARG A 779 -1.40 84.57 -13.59
C ARG A 779 -2.73 84.43 -12.88
N ASN A 780 -3.77 85.09 -13.36
CA ASN A 780 -5.10 85.05 -12.77
C ASN A 780 -5.77 83.69 -13.00
N VAL A 781 -5.72 83.17 -14.23
CA VAL A 781 -6.14 81.81 -14.57
C VAL A 781 -5.39 80.79 -13.71
N GLY A 782 -4.07 80.94 -13.58
CA GLY A 782 -3.24 80.06 -12.75
C GLY A 782 -3.64 80.05 -11.27
N ARG A 783 -3.85 81.22 -10.66
CA ARG A 783 -4.32 81.36 -9.27
C ARG A 783 -5.71 80.77 -9.07
N ASN A 784 -6.63 81.00 -10.00
CA ASN A 784 -7.97 80.44 -9.94
C ASN A 784 -7.93 78.90 -10.03
N LEU A 785 -7.21 78.35 -11.02
CA LEU A 785 -6.99 76.90 -11.14
C LEU A 785 -6.36 76.30 -9.88
N ARG A 786 -5.35 76.96 -9.30
CA ARG A 786 -4.75 76.54 -8.03
C ARG A 786 -5.77 76.49 -6.90
N SER A 787 -6.58 77.53 -6.73
CA SER A 787 -7.61 77.55 -5.68
C SER A 787 -8.67 76.45 -5.89
N GLN A 788 -9.09 76.22 -7.13
CA GLN A 788 -10.05 75.18 -7.48
C GLN A 788 -9.49 73.78 -7.20
N LEU A 789 -8.23 73.52 -7.54
CA LEU A 789 -7.59 72.22 -7.36
C LEU A 789 -7.12 71.96 -5.92
N LEU A 790 -7.01 72.98 -5.08
CA LEU A 790 -6.77 72.83 -3.64
C LEU A 790 -8.06 72.46 -2.89
N VAL A 791 -9.23 72.88 -3.38
CA VAL A 791 -10.52 72.68 -2.71
C VAL A 791 -11.32 71.49 -3.29
N THR A 792 -11.14 71.14 -4.57
CA THR A 792 -12.15 70.36 -5.32
C THR A 792 -11.66 69.03 -5.90
N ALA A 793 -10.94 68.21 -5.13
CA ALA A 793 -10.49 66.89 -5.59
C ALA A 793 -10.78 65.76 -4.58
N GLY A 794 -12.05 65.55 -4.24
CA GLY A 794 -12.49 64.47 -3.35
C GLY A 794 -13.76 63.77 -3.85
N THR A 795 -13.79 62.44 -3.71
CA THR A 795 -14.92 61.55 -4.00
C THR A 795 -16.14 61.87 -3.13
N SER A 796 -17.34 61.77 -3.68
CA SER A 796 -18.60 62.30 -3.10
C SER A 796 -19.16 61.59 -1.85
N ASP A 797 -18.39 60.77 -1.12
CA ASP A 797 -18.93 59.94 -0.02
C ASP A 797 -18.17 59.97 1.32
N ALA A 798 -17.18 60.86 1.53
CA ALA A 798 -16.61 61.06 2.88
C ALA A 798 -16.03 62.47 3.04
N GLN A 799 -16.01 62.95 4.28
CA GLN A 799 -15.63 64.30 4.74
C GLN A 799 -14.17 64.76 4.44
N ASP A 800 -13.47 64.12 3.50
CA ASP A 800 -12.07 64.43 3.18
C ASP A 800 -11.96 65.26 1.89
N GLU A 801 -12.01 66.59 2.01
CA GLU A 801 -11.59 67.52 0.96
C GLU A 801 -10.06 67.44 0.80
N SER A 802 -9.57 66.40 0.11
CA SER A 802 -8.13 66.26 -0.16
C SER A 802 -7.69 67.15 -1.34
N PRO A 803 -6.58 67.88 -1.23
CA PRO A 803 -5.99 68.61 -2.34
C PRO A 803 -5.68 67.70 -3.54
N PHE A 804 -5.75 68.24 -4.76
CA PHE A 804 -5.46 67.51 -6.01
C PHE A 804 -4.16 66.69 -5.97
N PHE A 805 -3.06 67.28 -5.48
CA PHE A 805 -1.75 66.62 -5.45
C PHE A 805 -1.74 65.40 -4.52
N GLU A 806 -2.56 65.41 -3.46
CA GLU A 806 -2.68 64.31 -2.50
C GLU A 806 -3.58 63.20 -3.06
N ALA A 807 -4.73 63.56 -3.63
CA ALA A 807 -5.63 62.61 -4.29
C ALA A 807 -4.93 61.85 -5.43
N GLU A 808 -4.16 62.57 -6.25
CA GLU A 808 -3.42 62.02 -7.37
C GLU A 808 -2.24 61.14 -6.92
N ALA A 809 -1.47 61.58 -5.92
CA ALA A 809 -0.41 60.76 -5.33
C ALA A 809 -0.96 59.47 -4.69
N GLN A 810 -2.14 59.53 -4.06
CA GLN A 810 -2.82 58.34 -3.54
C GLN A 810 -3.30 57.42 -4.67
N ARG A 811 -3.77 57.94 -5.81
CA ARG A 811 -4.08 57.12 -6.98
C ARG A 811 -2.84 56.35 -7.46
N VAL A 812 -1.72 57.05 -7.60
CA VAL A 812 -0.46 56.46 -8.03
C VAL A 812 0.01 55.40 -7.02
N GLY A 813 -0.04 55.71 -5.72
CA GLY A 813 0.28 54.77 -4.65
C GLY A 813 -0.60 53.51 -4.63
N ARG A 814 -1.90 53.62 -4.93
CA ARG A 814 -2.81 52.46 -5.02
C ARG A 814 -2.43 51.51 -6.15
N GLU A 815 -2.04 52.02 -7.31
CA GLU A 815 -1.58 51.18 -8.43
C GLU A 815 -0.22 50.53 -8.15
N VAL A 816 0.73 51.26 -7.54
CA VAL A 816 2.02 50.69 -7.10
C VAL A 816 1.79 49.57 -6.08
N ARG A 817 0.96 49.82 -5.06
CA ARG A 817 0.61 48.83 -4.05
C ARG A 817 -0.04 47.59 -4.67
N LYS A 818 -0.91 47.75 -5.67
CA LYS A 818 -1.53 46.63 -6.39
C LYS A 818 -0.48 45.76 -7.08
N VAL A 819 0.51 46.34 -7.74
CA VAL A 819 1.61 45.59 -8.36
C VAL A 819 2.48 44.90 -7.31
N MET A 820 2.85 45.59 -6.24
CA MET A 820 3.65 45.02 -5.14
C MET A 820 2.95 43.82 -4.50
N ARG A 821 1.65 43.94 -4.23
CA ARG A 821 0.84 42.84 -3.69
C ARG A 821 0.77 41.64 -4.63
N LEU A 822 0.69 41.85 -5.94
CA LEU A 822 0.71 40.76 -6.91
C LEU A 822 2.07 40.05 -6.93
N ALA A 823 3.18 40.81 -6.90
CA ALA A 823 4.53 40.25 -6.85
C ALA A 823 4.78 39.47 -5.55
N ALA A 824 4.42 40.06 -4.40
CA ALA A 824 4.51 39.41 -3.10
C ALA A 824 3.62 38.17 -3.00
N TRP A 825 2.41 38.21 -3.56
CA TRP A 825 1.51 37.05 -3.60
C TRP A 825 2.09 35.89 -4.42
N ASP A 826 2.65 36.17 -5.61
CA ASP A 826 3.29 35.16 -6.47
C ASP A 826 4.46 34.49 -5.76
N LEU A 827 5.27 35.25 -5.02
CA LEU A 827 6.38 34.71 -4.23
C LEU A 827 5.89 33.86 -3.04
N ARG A 828 4.88 34.34 -2.30
CA ARG A 828 4.26 33.58 -1.19
C ARG A 828 3.70 32.27 -1.67
N GLU A 829 3.03 32.26 -2.82
CA GLU A 829 2.43 31.06 -3.38
C GLU A 829 3.49 30.03 -3.77
N ARG A 830 4.60 30.44 -4.39
CA ARG A 830 5.70 29.52 -4.70
C ARG A 830 6.39 28.97 -3.48
N PHE A 831 6.62 29.82 -2.49
CA PHE A 831 7.19 29.39 -1.22
C PHE A 831 6.29 28.36 -0.53
N ARG A 832 4.97 28.60 -0.55
CA ARG A 832 3.95 27.66 -0.06
C ARG A 832 3.99 26.33 -0.80
N ILE A 833 3.97 26.34 -2.13
CA ILE A 833 4.04 25.12 -2.96
C ILE A 833 5.34 24.34 -2.68
N ALA A 834 6.48 25.03 -2.61
CA ALA A 834 7.78 24.40 -2.34
C ALA A 834 7.83 23.77 -0.94
N MET A 835 7.28 24.45 0.08
CA MET A 835 7.16 23.90 1.43
C MET A 835 6.21 22.72 1.49
N GLU A 836 5.03 22.82 0.87
CA GLU A 836 4.03 21.74 0.81
C GLU A 836 4.63 20.49 0.14
N ALA A 837 5.36 20.65 -0.97
CA ALA A 837 6.03 19.56 -1.66
C ALA A 837 7.09 18.86 -0.78
N ARG A 838 7.94 19.63 -0.08
CA ARG A 838 8.97 19.07 0.82
C ARG A 838 8.37 18.43 2.05
N ASN A 839 7.30 19.01 2.60
CA ASN A 839 6.54 18.42 3.70
C ASN A 839 5.88 17.11 3.28
N GLU A 840 5.34 17.03 2.07
CA GLU A 840 4.75 15.80 1.54
C GLU A 840 5.80 14.71 1.31
N ILE A 841 6.98 15.05 0.77
CA ILE A 841 8.10 14.10 0.66
C ILE A 841 8.47 13.56 2.03
N VAL A 842 8.70 14.42 3.03
CA VAL A 842 9.04 13.97 4.39
C VAL A 842 7.93 13.10 4.99
N ARG A 843 6.66 13.47 4.81
CA ARG A 843 5.52 12.69 5.30
C ARG A 843 5.47 11.30 4.66
N GLN A 844 5.62 11.21 3.34
CA GLN A 844 5.63 9.95 2.60
C GLN A 844 6.83 9.07 2.98
N SER A 845 8.04 9.65 3.07
CA SER A 845 9.24 8.91 3.49
C SER A 845 9.15 8.47 4.96
N GLU A 846 8.56 9.27 5.87
CA GLU A 846 8.32 8.84 7.25
C GLU A 846 7.24 7.73 7.34
N GLU A 847 6.19 7.77 6.51
CA GLU A 847 5.16 6.73 6.45
C GLU A 847 5.70 5.41 5.90
N THR A 848 6.49 5.45 4.82
CA THR A 848 7.16 4.28 4.26
C THR A 848 8.15 3.66 5.25
N ALA A 849 8.95 4.48 5.95
CA ALA A 849 9.84 3.99 7.00
C ALA A 849 9.07 3.28 8.13
N LYS A 850 7.91 3.82 8.56
CA LYS A 850 7.06 3.19 9.58
C LYS A 850 6.43 1.90 9.10
N GLN A 851 5.94 1.86 7.85
CA GLN A 851 5.39 0.65 7.26
C GLN A 851 6.45 -0.46 7.16
N ALA A 852 7.66 -0.11 6.72
CA ALA A 852 8.79 -1.04 6.63
C ALA A 852 9.23 -1.55 8.00
N ALA A 853 9.24 -0.70 9.02
CA ALA A 853 9.52 -1.12 10.40
C ALA A 853 8.47 -2.13 10.93
N ARG A 854 7.17 -1.87 10.71
CA ARG A 854 6.10 -2.82 11.07
C ARG A 854 6.22 -4.14 10.33
N ALA A 855 6.58 -4.09 9.05
CA ALA A 855 6.80 -5.31 8.27
C ALA A 855 7.97 -6.14 8.82
N LEU A 856 9.05 -5.50 9.26
CA LEU A 856 10.18 -6.20 9.91
C LEU A 856 9.78 -6.89 11.21
N GLU A 857 9.04 -6.21 12.08
CA GLU A 857 8.51 -6.78 13.32
C GLU A 857 7.61 -7.99 13.01
N TRP A 858 6.73 -7.85 12.02
CA TRP A 858 5.84 -8.93 11.60
C TRP A 858 6.60 -10.13 11.01
N PHE A 859 7.59 -9.92 10.14
CA PHE A 859 8.39 -11.02 9.58
C PHE A 859 9.19 -11.75 10.68
N ALA A 860 9.67 -11.06 11.71
CA ALA A 860 10.30 -11.70 12.87
C ALA A 860 9.32 -12.58 13.66
N GLU A 861 8.08 -12.11 13.85
CA GLU A 861 7.02 -12.92 14.47
C GLU A 861 6.68 -14.17 13.65
N ILE A 862 6.68 -14.06 12.31
CA ILE A 862 6.48 -15.21 11.43
C ILE A 862 7.60 -16.23 11.57
N GLU A 863 8.87 -15.81 11.64
CA GLU A 863 10.00 -16.71 11.87
C GLU A 863 9.84 -17.47 13.20
N ASP A 864 9.48 -16.77 14.30
CA ASP A 864 9.22 -17.39 15.61
C ASP A 864 8.07 -18.41 15.55
N ARG A 865 7.00 -18.09 14.82
CA ARG A 865 5.84 -18.99 14.64
C ARG A 865 6.19 -20.22 13.81
N VAL A 866 7.01 -20.06 12.76
CA VAL A 866 7.51 -21.18 11.95
C VAL A 866 8.34 -22.13 12.81
N ASP A 867 9.22 -21.59 13.67
CA ASP A 867 10.02 -22.41 14.59
C ASP A 867 9.15 -23.11 15.64
N ALA A 868 8.10 -22.46 16.16
CA ALA A 868 7.15 -23.10 17.06
C ALA A 868 6.42 -24.30 16.41
N ILE A 869 6.00 -24.17 15.14
CA ILE A 869 5.36 -25.26 14.38
C ILE A 869 6.35 -26.40 14.14
N ARG A 870 7.61 -26.09 13.84
CA ARG A 870 8.69 -27.08 13.66
C ARG A 870 8.96 -27.85 14.94
N ASP A 871 8.96 -27.18 16.09
CA ASP A 871 9.10 -27.79 17.41
C ASP A 871 7.93 -28.73 17.75
N GLN A 872 6.70 -28.34 17.41
CA GLN A 872 5.51 -29.19 17.59
C GLN A 872 5.60 -30.52 16.82
N LEU A 873 6.13 -30.48 15.60
CA LEU A 873 6.33 -31.67 14.76
C LEU A 873 7.45 -32.60 15.27
N GLY A 874 8.14 -32.23 16.35
CA GLY A 874 9.28 -33.00 16.87
C GLY A 874 10.45 -33.03 15.89
N LEU A 875 10.45 -32.14 14.90
CA LEU A 875 11.55 -31.90 13.99
C LEU A 875 12.56 -30.97 14.68
N LYS A 876 13.01 -31.38 15.87
CA LYS A 876 14.24 -30.80 16.42
C LYS A 876 15.38 -31.26 15.53
N LEU A 877 15.93 -30.32 14.77
CA LEU A 877 17.14 -30.49 13.97
C LEU A 877 18.32 -30.93 14.86
#